data_AF-A0A6J2BE15-F1
#
_entry.id   AF-A0A6J2BE15-F1
#
_cell.length_a   1.000
_cell.length_b   1.000
_cell.length_c   1.000
_cell.angle_alpha   90.00
_cell.angle_beta   90.00
_cell.angle_gamma   90.00
#
_symmetry.space_group_name_H-M   'P 1'
#
loop_
_entity.id
_entity.type
_entity.pdbx_description
1 polymer ?
#
loop_
_entity_poly.entity_id
_entity_poly.type
_entity_poly.pdbx_seq_one_letter_code
_entity_poly.pdbx_strand_id
1 'polypeptide(L)'
;MAESSSDSDHLRSRDRLSRWTARSTYRESLSRPTVGVTKKVNTITSTLQDTSRNLRQVDQMLGRYREYSNGQAGAIEHLKESLEQSIGQLRSQRLLRNSGGRSISVTSLSPSDLDGGTVTESYRFPPTSPLKDYGDQQGTKRIRSRTGVRFVREPDDMGQLHAFHQSLRDLSSEQVRLGDDFNRELARRSRSDAETKRALEELTEKLNEAQKPDVVSDRVEQRLQEIEREMRTERELVEKRQDQLGLISLQLQEALKKQEAKADEKEGVMKNKLKQTETEKSQLEQELEVSRRLLNQSEGSRETLLHQVEELRTQLMKAEGDRKGLQHQVSQMSKQQDEQGDDWRFRRGVEQEKENLEKQMSDLRVQLNFSAMASELEEAKRCMERKDKEKAQFAAHIENLTHQLEHKEKEQLQMLDQLKEIQNHFETCEAKHKHADLQISELTRHAEEATKQAEQYLLEFQQSEALRQEAEKRREELKLKAQESVRQWKLKHKKLERALEKQSETLDQLTDKNNQILKEKDELKSQLYTALQQIENLRKELNDVLTKRALQEEELHRKEQKLSDVKAHQADLELEVKDSLDTIQRLESEVKHQSKIQSQMKAEKAHLEEEITELKKSQGRDKVQLLEMQEAIKNLSAIRADLANKLAEEQRARKEVLKNLADLKTQVKSRDEETDTIITQLKLERDVHQRELEDLTSSLQSVKTKHEQNIQELMKHFRKEKSEAENHIRTLKAESIEDKNTAKVHRCQLEKVKSQCDRLTEELTQNENENRKLKLKYQALKDQLEEKEKHISNEEEHLRRMEEARLQLKDQLLCLETEQESILGVIGKEIDAACKTFSRDSMEKLKVFSSSPDINYDPHRWLAESKTKLQWLCEELKERENREKNLRHQLILCRQQLRNMTENKESELQCLFEQIERQEQLLEEIHQEKRAL
;
A
#
# COMPACT_ATOMS: atom_id res chain seq x y z
N MET A 1 -63.56 98.99 60.96
CA MET A 1 -64.30 98.25 62.01
C MET A 1 -65.76 98.62 61.91
N ALA A 2 -66.67 97.75 62.36
CA ALA A 2 -68.12 97.88 62.33
C ALA A 2 -68.81 97.83 60.93
N GLU A 3 -69.83 96.97 60.88
CA GLU A 3 -71.18 97.07 60.26
C GLU A 3 -71.47 97.85 58.96
N SER A 4 -72.14 97.13 58.03
CA SER A 4 -73.32 97.52 57.21
C SER A 4 -73.24 98.60 56.11
N SER A 5 -74.27 98.56 55.22
CA SER A 5 -74.58 99.49 54.10
C SER A 5 -73.58 99.50 52.92
N SER A 6 -73.94 99.93 51.70
CA SER A 6 -75.23 100.32 51.06
C SER A 6 -75.11 100.11 49.53
N ASP A 7 -76.11 99.58 48.84
CA ASP A 7 -77.18 100.27 48.04
C ASP A 7 -76.77 101.00 46.74
N SER A 8 -77.70 100.97 45.75
CA SER A 8 -77.99 102.07 44.78
C SER A 8 -76.94 102.37 43.66
N ASP A 9 -77.27 102.62 42.37
CA ASP A 9 -78.54 102.43 41.65
C ASP A 9 -78.49 102.59 40.09
N HIS A 10 -79.60 102.19 39.45
CA HIS A 10 -80.31 102.77 38.28
C HIS A 10 -79.57 103.49 37.10
N LEU A 11 -79.74 102.96 35.85
CA LEU A 11 -80.56 103.53 34.73
C LEU A 11 -80.02 103.46 33.27
N ARG A 12 -81.00 103.26 32.35
CA ARG A 12 -81.17 103.79 30.96
C ARG A 12 -80.40 103.21 29.75
N SER A 13 -81.10 102.28 29.09
CA SER A 13 -81.68 102.45 27.73
C SER A 13 -80.81 102.79 26.50
N ARG A 14 -80.85 101.92 25.46
CA ARG A 14 -81.41 102.29 24.13
C ARG A 14 -81.75 101.11 23.22
N ASP A 15 -82.85 101.21 22.46
CA ASP A 15 -83.20 100.34 21.32
C ASP A 15 -82.31 100.55 20.08
N ARG A 16 -82.27 99.53 19.18
CA ARG A 16 -82.85 99.65 17.82
C ARG A 16 -82.96 98.32 17.04
N LEU A 17 -83.92 98.30 16.11
CA LEU A 17 -84.27 97.20 15.20
C LEU A 17 -83.43 97.16 13.91
N SER A 18 -83.27 95.96 13.32
CA SER A 18 -83.44 95.62 11.88
C SER A 18 -83.13 94.13 11.71
N ARG A 19 -83.86 93.26 10.99
CA ARG A 19 -84.88 93.31 9.92
C ARG A 19 -84.38 93.59 8.49
N TRP A 20 -84.01 92.48 7.82
CA TRP A 20 -84.22 92.14 6.39
C TRP A 20 -83.94 93.18 5.30
N THR A 21 -83.09 92.83 4.33
CA THR A 21 -83.52 92.58 2.92
C THR A 21 -82.47 91.79 2.12
N ALA A 22 -82.80 91.40 0.89
CA ALA A 22 -82.05 90.42 0.06
C ALA A 22 -81.56 91.02 -1.28
N ARG A 23 -81.13 90.14 -2.22
CA ARG A 23 -80.59 90.37 -3.59
C ARG A 23 -79.05 90.46 -3.66
N SER A 24 -78.38 89.98 -4.72
CA SER A 24 -78.83 89.12 -5.83
C SER A 24 -77.66 88.41 -6.52
N THR A 25 -78.00 87.45 -7.39
CA THR A 25 -77.14 86.86 -8.42
C THR A 25 -76.23 87.84 -9.16
N TYR A 26 -74.97 87.43 -9.38
CA TYR A 26 -74.45 87.22 -10.74
C TYR A 26 -73.29 86.21 -10.71
N ARG A 27 -73.11 85.42 -11.78
CA ARG A 27 -71.96 84.51 -11.97
C ARG A 27 -71.44 84.71 -13.39
N GLU A 28 -70.31 85.39 -13.53
CA GLU A 28 -69.53 85.43 -14.77
C GLU A 28 -68.03 85.34 -14.43
N SER A 29 -67.23 84.93 -15.40
CA SER A 29 -65.81 84.61 -15.25
C SER A 29 -64.88 85.80 -15.44
N LEU A 30 -63.70 85.79 -14.79
CA LEU A 30 -62.38 85.83 -15.45
C LEU A 30 -61.19 85.84 -14.46
N SER A 31 -60.08 85.27 -14.92
CA SER A 31 -58.67 85.55 -14.54
C SER A 31 -58.13 85.37 -13.09
N ARG A 32 -57.03 84.61 -13.02
CA ARG A 32 -56.04 84.42 -11.93
C ARG A 32 -55.20 85.71 -11.64
N PRO A 33 -54.28 85.79 -10.64
CA PRO A 33 -53.72 84.71 -9.80
C PRO A 33 -53.52 84.95 -8.26
N THR A 34 -53.25 83.83 -7.58
CA THR A 34 -52.44 83.60 -6.34
C THR A 34 -52.67 84.39 -5.03
N VAL A 35 -52.78 85.72 -5.00
CA VAL A 35 -52.66 86.50 -3.74
C VAL A 35 -53.77 86.19 -2.72
N GLY A 36 -54.95 85.80 -3.19
CA GLY A 36 -56.07 85.38 -2.33
C GLY A 36 -55.88 84.02 -1.65
N VAL A 37 -55.01 83.14 -2.18
CA VAL A 37 -54.80 81.80 -1.62
C VAL A 37 -53.86 81.84 -0.43
N THR A 38 -52.72 82.55 -0.53
CA THR A 38 -51.77 82.68 0.58
C THR A 38 -52.38 83.39 1.78
N LYS A 39 -53.22 84.42 1.57
CA LYS A 39 -53.98 85.04 2.67
C LYS A 39 -54.93 84.05 3.36
N LYS A 40 -55.71 83.27 2.59
CA LYS A 40 -56.61 82.25 3.16
C LYS A 40 -55.85 81.13 3.89
N VAL A 41 -54.74 80.65 3.32
CA VAL A 41 -53.86 79.66 3.97
C VAL A 41 -53.30 80.23 5.26
N ASN A 42 -52.79 81.46 5.28
CA ASN A 42 -52.27 82.08 6.51
C ASN A 42 -53.37 82.27 7.58
N THR A 43 -54.60 82.63 7.19
CA THR A 43 -55.74 82.66 8.13
C THR A 43 -56.06 81.28 8.68
N ILE A 44 -56.07 80.23 7.84
CA ILE A 44 -56.29 78.84 8.25
C ILE A 44 -55.15 78.34 9.15
N THR A 45 -53.90 78.70 8.85
CA THR A 45 -52.74 78.38 9.71
C THR A 45 -52.83 79.12 11.05
N SER A 46 -53.28 80.38 11.09
CA SER A 46 -53.52 81.09 12.35
C SER A 46 -54.62 80.38 13.15
N THR A 47 -55.79 80.11 12.56
CA THR A 47 -56.88 79.45 13.30
C THR A 47 -56.52 78.03 13.72
N LEU A 48 -55.70 77.30 12.96
CA LEU A 48 -55.14 76.00 13.38
C LEU A 48 -54.08 76.13 14.50
N GLN A 49 -53.28 77.19 14.51
CA GLN A 49 -52.35 77.46 15.61
C GLN A 49 -53.11 77.89 16.88
N ASP A 50 -54.18 78.66 16.74
CA ASP A 50 -55.00 79.13 17.86
C ASP A 50 -55.91 78.02 18.41
N THR A 51 -56.47 77.12 17.57
CA THR A 51 -57.07 75.88 18.09
C THR A 51 -56.04 74.96 18.72
N SER A 52 -54.81 74.86 18.18
CA SER A 52 -53.72 74.10 18.82
C SER A 52 -53.31 74.68 20.18
N ARG A 53 -53.33 76.01 20.34
CA ARG A 53 -53.13 76.69 21.63
C ARG A 53 -54.28 76.40 22.59
N ASN A 54 -55.52 76.54 22.14
CA ASN A 54 -56.71 76.26 22.95
C ASN A 54 -56.76 74.79 23.41
N LEU A 55 -56.40 73.83 22.54
CA LEU A 55 -56.31 72.41 22.89
C LEU A 55 -55.22 72.16 23.95
N ARG A 56 -54.03 72.77 23.82
CA ARG A 56 -52.98 72.68 24.87
C ARG A 56 -53.42 73.32 26.19
N GLN A 57 -54.21 74.39 26.15
CA GLN A 57 -54.76 75.03 27.35
C GLN A 57 -55.86 74.18 27.99
N VAL A 58 -56.67 73.48 27.19
CA VAL A 58 -57.61 72.46 27.67
C VAL A 58 -56.87 71.26 28.27
N ASP A 59 -55.80 70.76 27.65
CA ASP A 59 -54.96 69.69 28.23
C ASP A 59 -54.33 70.12 29.57
N GLN A 60 -53.88 71.37 29.72
CA GLN A 60 -53.39 71.88 31.00
C GLN A 60 -54.50 71.98 32.06
N MET A 61 -55.71 72.39 31.67
CA MET A 61 -56.87 72.38 32.58
C MET A 61 -57.29 70.96 32.98
N LEU A 62 -57.30 70.01 32.04
CA LEU A 62 -57.55 68.60 32.30
C LEU A 62 -56.44 67.97 33.17
N GLY A 63 -55.19 68.38 32.99
CA GLY A 63 -54.07 68.05 33.88
C GLY A 63 -54.35 68.48 35.32
N ARG A 64 -54.74 69.74 35.52
CA ARG A 64 -55.15 70.26 36.84
C ARG A 64 -56.36 69.52 37.41
N TYR A 65 -57.37 69.17 36.60
CA TYR A 65 -58.49 68.36 37.07
C TYR A 65 -58.08 66.92 37.47
N ARG A 66 -57.10 66.32 36.79
CA ARG A 66 -56.49 65.05 37.22
C ARG A 66 -55.69 65.22 38.51
N GLU A 67 -54.93 66.29 38.66
CA GLU A 67 -54.20 66.60 39.91
C GLU A 67 -55.17 66.79 41.09
N TYR A 68 -56.27 67.54 40.92
CA TYR A 68 -57.34 67.66 41.92
C TYR A 68 -58.04 66.33 42.19
N SER A 69 -58.34 65.53 41.16
CA SER A 69 -58.96 64.21 41.33
C SER A 69 -58.03 63.24 42.06
N ASN A 70 -56.72 63.30 41.82
CA ASN A 70 -55.73 62.47 42.50
C ASN A 70 -55.53 62.93 43.95
N GLY A 71 -55.56 64.24 44.21
CA GLY A 71 -55.57 64.80 45.56
C GLY A 71 -56.83 64.41 46.35
N GLN A 72 -58.00 64.41 45.71
CA GLN A 72 -59.23 63.89 46.29
C GLN A 72 -59.17 62.37 46.52
N ALA A 73 -58.60 61.60 45.59
CA ALA A 73 -58.40 60.17 45.76
C ALA A 73 -57.49 59.87 46.97
N GLY A 74 -56.35 60.57 47.10
CA GLY A 74 -55.46 60.43 48.26
C GLY A 74 -56.09 60.88 49.59
N ALA A 75 -56.94 61.92 49.57
CA ALA A 75 -57.71 62.31 50.75
C ALA A 75 -58.76 61.24 51.14
N ILE A 76 -59.41 60.62 50.16
CA ILE A 76 -60.32 59.47 50.35
C ILE A 76 -59.55 58.24 50.85
N GLU A 77 -58.33 58.02 50.36
CA GLU A 77 -57.45 56.92 50.77
C GLU A 77 -57.00 57.08 52.23
N HIS A 78 -56.51 58.27 52.64
CA HIS A 78 -56.23 58.55 54.05
C HIS A 78 -57.47 58.47 54.95
N LEU A 79 -58.66 58.83 54.45
CA LEU A 79 -59.92 58.61 55.18
C LEU A 79 -60.28 57.12 55.31
N LYS A 80 -60.00 56.30 54.28
CA LYS A 80 -60.13 54.84 54.34
C LYS A 80 -59.13 54.23 55.33
N GLU A 81 -57.85 54.60 55.27
CA GLU A 81 -56.84 54.18 56.24
C GLU A 81 -57.24 54.54 57.66
N SER A 82 -57.75 55.76 57.88
CA SER A 82 -58.26 56.21 59.19
C SER A 82 -59.47 55.39 59.66
N LEU A 83 -60.37 55.02 58.74
CA LEU A 83 -61.50 54.13 59.01
C LEU A 83 -61.04 52.70 59.29
N GLU A 84 -60.07 52.17 58.57
CA GLU A 84 -59.52 50.83 58.79
C GLU A 84 -58.72 50.75 60.10
N GLN A 85 -58.00 51.80 60.47
CA GLN A 85 -57.38 51.93 61.80
C GLN A 85 -58.43 52.00 62.91
N SER A 86 -59.52 52.76 62.72
CA SER A 86 -60.66 52.82 63.65
C SER A 86 -61.39 51.46 63.78
N ILE A 87 -61.62 50.77 62.66
CA ILE A 87 -62.17 49.41 62.61
C ILE A 87 -61.19 48.42 63.27
N GLY A 88 -59.88 48.60 63.08
CA GLY A 88 -58.81 47.85 63.73
C GLY A 88 -58.84 48.01 65.25
N GLN A 89 -59.00 49.24 65.75
CA GLN A 89 -59.20 49.55 67.17
C GLN A 89 -60.51 48.93 67.70
N LEU A 90 -61.62 49.02 66.95
CA LEU A 90 -62.89 48.39 67.30
C LEU A 90 -62.86 46.85 67.20
N ARG A 91 -61.90 46.27 66.47
CA ARG A 91 -61.64 44.82 66.41
C ARG A 91 -60.73 44.37 67.56
N SER A 92 -59.65 45.09 67.86
CA SER A 92 -58.77 44.78 69.00
C SER A 92 -59.47 44.98 70.34
N GLN A 93 -60.29 46.02 70.49
CA GLN A 93 -61.15 46.25 71.66
C GLN A 93 -62.22 45.16 71.83
N ARG A 94 -62.70 44.54 70.74
CA ARG A 94 -63.56 43.34 70.79
C ARG A 94 -62.78 42.06 71.11
N LEU A 95 -61.55 41.91 70.62
CA LEU A 95 -60.68 40.77 70.93
C LEU A 95 -60.28 40.75 72.41
N LEU A 96 -59.91 41.90 72.99
CA LEU A 96 -59.64 42.03 74.43
C LEU A 96 -60.86 41.66 75.31
N ARG A 97 -62.08 41.85 74.81
CA ARG A 97 -63.31 41.51 75.55
C ARG A 97 -63.66 40.03 75.52
N ASN A 98 -63.08 39.26 74.61
CA ASN A 98 -63.44 37.86 74.34
C ASN A 98 -62.42 36.82 74.84
N SER A 99 -61.37 37.22 75.57
CA SER A 99 -60.43 36.30 76.24
C SER A 99 -61.03 35.66 77.51
N GLY A 100 -62.23 35.09 77.39
CA GLY A 100 -63.17 34.80 78.49
C GLY A 100 -63.44 33.32 78.82
N GLY A 101 -62.78 32.36 78.15
CA GLY A 101 -62.65 30.98 78.62
C GLY A 101 -63.74 29.95 78.26
N ARG A 102 -63.28 28.71 78.07
CA ARG A 102 -64.00 27.41 77.93
C ARG A 102 -64.85 27.25 76.64
N SER A 103 -64.61 26.36 75.67
CA SER A 103 -63.82 25.11 75.45
C SER A 103 -64.73 23.89 75.25
N ILE A 104 -64.26 22.90 74.47
CA ILE A 104 -64.86 21.56 74.19
C ILE A 104 -66.03 21.60 73.18
N SER A 105 -66.14 20.75 72.15
CA SER A 105 -65.13 19.95 71.42
C SER A 105 -65.68 19.48 70.05
N VAL A 106 -64.75 19.15 69.16
CA VAL A 106 -64.80 18.21 68.01
C VAL A 106 -66.09 17.38 67.83
N THR A 107 -66.74 17.45 66.65
CA THR A 107 -66.83 16.38 65.61
C THR A 107 -67.74 16.84 64.46
N SER A 108 -67.61 16.23 63.28
CA SER A 108 -68.39 16.47 62.06
C SER A 108 -69.89 16.15 62.17
N LEU A 109 -70.72 16.79 61.33
CA LEU A 109 -71.58 16.06 60.39
C LEU A 109 -71.99 16.94 59.18
N SER A 110 -72.44 16.27 58.12
CA SER A 110 -72.93 16.86 56.85
C SER A 110 -74.47 17.07 56.87
N PRO A 111 -75.05 17.85 55.94
CA PRO A 111 -76.43 18.35 56.08
C PRO A 111 -77.49 17.36 55.60
N SER A 112 -78.68 17.43 56.20
CA SER A 112 -80.00 17.42 55.53
C SER A 112 -81.14 17.60 56.54
N ASP A 113 -82.36 17.78 56.01
CA ASP A 113 -83.66 17.56 56.66
C ASP A 113 -84.03 18.36 57.93
N LEU A 114 -84.62 19.55 57.71
CA LEU A 114 -85.73 20.05 58.54
C LEU A 114 -86.77 20.75 57.66
N ASP A 115 -87.90 20.07 57.45
CA ASP A 115 -89.18 20.66 57.01
C ASP A 115 -90.24 20.38 58.10
N GLY A 116 -91.24 21.27 58.20
CA GLY A 116 -92.39 21.15 59.09
C GLY A 116 -92.15 21.55 60.57
N GLY A 117 -93.21 22.05 61.22
CA GLY A 117 -93.26 22.16 62.69
C GLY A 117 -93.48 23.57 63.27
N THR A 118 -94.63 24.18 62.98
CA THR A 118 -95.11 25.40 63.67
C THR A 118 -95.11 25.29 65.19
N VAL A 119 -94.46 26.23 65.89
CA VAL A 119 -94.80 26.61 67.27
C VAL A 119 -94.85 28.13 67.37
N THR A 120 -95.95 28.66 67.92
CA THR A 120 -96.12 30.08 68.22
C THR A 120 -95.60 30.40 69.61
N GLU A 121 -94.75 31.41 69.76
CA GLU A 121 -94.51 32.03 71.07
C GLU A 121 -94.53 33.56 70.95
N SER A 122 -95.29 34.23 71.84
CA SER A 122 -95.65 35.64 71.71
C SER A 122 -95.10 36.46 72.89
N TYR A 123 -93.93 37.07 72.68
CA TYR A 123 -93.29 37.90 73.70
C TYR A 123 -93.91 39.30 73.76
N ARG A 124 -94.87 39.49 74.68
CA ARG A 124 -95.31 40.81 75.15
C ARG A 124 -94.87 41.05 76.60
N PHE A 125 -94.24 42.21 76.83
CA PHE A 125 -93.95 42.73 78.16
C PHE A 125 -95.15 43.52 78.73
N PRO A 126 -95.22 43.77 80.06
CA PRO A 126 -96.48 43.81 80.79
C PRO A 126 -97.17 45.19 80.87
N PRO A 127 -98.48 45.22 81.19
CA PRO A 127 -99.23 46.45 81.49
C PRO A 127 -99.13 46.87 82.97
N THR A 128 -99.35 48.15 83.25
CA THR A 128 -99.59 48.68 84.59
C THR A 128 -101.02 49.25 84.70
N SER A 129 -101.90 48.54 85.38
CA SER A 129 -103.27 49.00 85.74
C SER A 129 -103.24 49.78 87.07
N PRO A 130 -104.37 50.41 87.52
CA PRO A 130 -105.39 49.62 88.23
C PRO A 130 -106.86 50.10 88.11
N LEU A 131 -107.80 49.16 88.32
CA LEU A 131 -109.19 49.35 88.80
C LEU A 131 -110.20 50.10 87.88
N LYS A 132 -111.51 49.80 87.89
CA LYS A 132 -112.29 48.81 88.68
C LYS A 132 -113.52 48.30 87.90
N ASP A 133 -114.04 47.15 88.32
CA ASP A 133 -115.16 46.39 87.74
C ASP A 133 -116.55 47.05 87.89
N TYR A 134 -117.45 46.73 86.96
CA TYR A 134 -118.77 46.08 87.13
C TYR A 134 -119.47 46.03 85.75
N GLY A 135 -120.16 44.98 85.31
CA GLY A 135 -120.36 43.62 85.84
C GLY A 135 -121.22 42.81 84.84
N ASP A 136 -121.27 41.47 84.97
CA ASP A 136 -122.02 40.60 84.05
C ASP A 136 -123.55 40.79 84.11
N GLN A 137 -124.24 40.65 82.96
CA GLN A 137 -125.01 39.43 82.64
C GLN A 137 -125.87 39.52 81.34
N GLN A 138 -125.91 38.40 80.61
CA GLN A 138 -127.03 37.84 79.80
C GLN A 138 -127.96 38.77 78.98
N GLY A 139 -128.02 38.60 77.64
CA GLY A 139 -129.00 39.32 76.80
C GLY A 139 -129.04 38.90 75.31
N THR A 140 -129.64 37.75 75.00
CA THR A 140 -129.72 37.15 73.65
C THR A 140 -130.30 38.01 72.49
N LYS A 141 -129.68 37.83 71.31
CA LYS A 141 -130.27 37.81 69.92
C LYS A 141 -130.64 39.13 69.20
N ARG A 142 -129.93 39.35 68.08
CA ARG A 142 -130.40 39.76 66.72
C ARG A 142 -131.47 40.86 66.58
N ILE A 143 -131.14 41.92 65.83
CA ILE A 143 -131.73 42.20 64.49
C ILE A 143 -130.93 43.31 63.75
N ARG A 144 -131.10 43.42 62.43
CA ARG A 144 -130.51 44.47 61.57
C ARG A 144 -131.20 45.82 61.74
N SER A 145 -130.46 46.92 61.62
CA SER A 145 -130.99 48.18 61.08
C SER A 145 -129.90 48.98 60.34
N ARG A 146 -130.23 49.55 59.19
CA ARG A 146 -129.44 50.61 58.53
C ARG A 146 -129.74 51.94 59.23
N THR A 147 -128.72 52.74 59.55
CA THR A 147 -128.92 54.10 60.07
C THR A 147 -129.08 55.08 58.91
N GLY A 148 -130.31 55.50 58.64
CA GLY A 148 -130.58 56.65 57.77
C GLY A 148 -130.64 57.92 58.63
N VAL A 149 -129.84 58.94 58.31
CA VAL A 149 -129.87 60.21 59.04
C VAL A 149 -131.17 60.96 58.75
N ARG A 150 -131.96 61.24 59.79
CA ARG A 150 -133.17 62.06 59.70
C ARG A 150 -133.13 63.12 60.79
N PHE A 151 -132.99 64.38 60.40
CA PHE A 151 -133.00 65.50 61.34
C PHE A 151 -134.43 65.72 61.86
N VAL A 152 -134.64 65.47 63.15
CA VAL A 152 -135.81 65.93 63.90
C VAL A 152 -135.35 67.13 64.75
N ARG A 153 -136.18 68.17 64.83
CA ARG A 153 -135.88 69.41 65.56
C ARG A 153 -136.81 69.54 66.76
N GLU A 154 -136.35 69.09 67.92
CA GLU A 154 -136.90 69.40 69.23
C GLU A 154 -135.75 69.45 70.25
N PRO A 155 -135.81 70.33 71.27
CA PRO A 155 -134.71 70.55 72.23
C PRO A 155 -134.73 69.57 73.42
N ASP A 156 -133.72 69.70 74.29
CA ASP A 156 -133.58 69.06 75.61
C ASP A 156 -133.31 67.54 75.65
N ASP A 157 -132.13 67.13 75.19
CA ASP A 157 -131.41 65.97 75.76
C ASP A 157 -129.88 66.18 75.79
N MET A 158 -129.38 66.65 76.95
CA MET A 158 -127.94 66.82 77.19
C MET A 158 -127.17 65.48 77.25
N GLY A 159 -127.85 64.35 77.50
CA GLY A 159 -127.27 63.01 77.48
C GLY A 159 -126.90 62.59 76.06
N GLN A 160 -127.75 62.87 75.08
CA GLN A 160 -127.45 62.67 73.66
C GLN A 160 -126.27 63.53 73.20
N LEU A 161 -126.15 64.78 73.69
CA LEU A 161 -125.00 65.63 73.39
C LEU A 161 -123.68 65.05 73.93
N HIS A 162 -123.70 64.50 75.15
CA HIS A 162 -122.54 63.81 75.72
C HIS A 162 -122.19 62.52 74.96
N ALA A 163 -123.18 61.68 74.63
CA ALA A 163 -122.97 60.48 73.82
C ALA A 163 -122.41 60.82 72.43
N PHE A 164 -122.88 61.91 71.81
CA PHE A 164 -122.35 62.41 70.54
C PHE A 164 -120.90 62.90 70.68
N HIS A 165 -120.59 63.75 71.67
CA HIS A 165 -119.23 64.21 71.92
C HIS A 165 -118.26 63.08 72.30
N GLN A 166 -118.74 62.05 73.00
CA GLN A 166 -117.96 60.86 73.30
C GLN A 166 -117.71 60.04 72.03
N SER A 167 -118.74 59.79 71.20
CA SER A 167 -118.56 59.13 69.89
C SER A 167 -117.63 59.89 68.95
N LEU A 168 -117.61 61.23 69.00
CA LEU A 168 -116.67 62.06 68.22
C LEU A 168 -115.25 61.98 68.78
N ARG A 169 -115.06 61.92 70.11
CA ARG A 169 -113.75 61.67 70.73
C ARG A 169 -113.23 60.27 70.41
N ASP A 170 -114.10 59.28 70.50
CA ASP A 170 -113.77 57.88 70.20
C ASP A 170 -113.41 57.72 68.73
N LEU A 171 -114.22 58.28 67.81
CA LEU A 171 -113.92 58.30 66.37
C LEU A 171 -112.63 59.08 66.06
N SER A 172 -112.39 60.21 66.73
CA SER A 172 -111.14 60.96 66.61
C SER A 172 -109.94 60.16 67.12
N SER A 173 -110.10 59.39 68.20
CA SER A 173 -109.06 58.51 68.75
C SER A 173 -108.79 57.30 67.85
N GLU A 174 -109.83 56.73 67.22
CA GLU A 174 -109.67 55.68 66.21
C GLU A 174 -109.01 56.23 64.94
N GLN A 175 -109.33 57.46 64.54
CA GLN A 175 -108.71 58.13 63.39
C GLN A 175 -107.23 58.45 63.65
N VAL A 176 -106.87 58.83 64.88
CA VAL A 176 -105.47 58.97 65.32
C VAL A 176 -104.78 57.60 65.37
N ARG A 177 -105.40 56.56 65.95
CA ARG A 177 -104.83 55.20 66.01
C ARG A 177 -104.61 54.63 64.61
N LEU A 178 -105.56 54.81 63.69
CA LEU A 178 -105.42 54.44 62.28
C LEU A 178 -104.29 55.23 61.61
N GLY A 179 -104.12 56.52 61.93
CA GLY A 179 -102.97 57.32 61.51
C GLY A 179 -101.65 56.72 61.99
N ASP A 180 -101.54 56.34 63.27
CA ASP A 180 -100.36 55.69 63.83
C ASP A 180 -100.11 54.28 63.26
N ASP A 181 -101.17 53.51 62.98
CA ASP A 181 -101.07 52.20 62.34
C ASP A 181 -100.63 52.34 60.87
N PHE A 182 -101.15 53.32 60.12
CA PHE A 182 -100.66 53.66 58.77
C PHE A 182 -99.22 54.16 58.79
N ASN A 183 -98.83 55.01 59.74
CA ASN A 183 -97.46 55.47 59.90
C ASN A 183 -96.51 54.31 60.24
N ARG A 184 -96.96 53.36 61.07
CA ARG A 184 -96.21 52.15 61.44
C ARG A 184 -96.08 51.17 60.28
N GLU A 185 -97.11 51.05 59.45
CA GLU A 185 -97.09 50.23 58.22
C GLU A 185 -96.25 50.88 57.11
N LEU A 186 -96.32 52.19 56.92
CA LEU A 186 -95.38 52.95 56.07
C LEU A 186 -93.94 52.75 56.55
N ALA A 187 -93.68 52.88 57.85
CA ALA A 187 -92.37 52.64 58.44
C ALA A 187 -91.94 51.15 58.44
N ARG A 188 -92.83 50.20 58.13
CA ARG A 188 -92.47 48.82 57.77
C ARG A 188 -92.14 48.71 56.29
N ARG A 189 -92.98 49.24 55.40
CA ARG A 189 -92.77 49.24 53.95
C ARG A 189 -91.48 49.92 53.58
N SER A 190 -91.19 51.12 54.09
CA SER A 190 -89.91 51.80 53.85
C SER A 190 -88.69 51.03 54.38
N ARG A 191 -88.84 50.15 55.39
CA ARG A 191 -87.78 49.22 55.80
C ARG A 191 -87.64 48.05 54.84
N SER A 192 -88.75 47.40 54.46
CA SER A 192 -88.78 46.34 53.44
C SER A 192 -88.30 46.81 52.06
N ASP A 193 -88.57 48.07 51.70
CA ASP A 193 -88.11 48.70 50.46
C ASP A 193 -86.62 49.06 50.55
N ALA A 194 -86.13 49.47 51.74
CA ALA A 194 -84.70 49.66 51.98
C ALA A 194 -83.93 48.33 52.08
N GLU A 195 -84.59 47.23 52.41
CA GLU A 195 -84.02 45.87 52.47
C GLU A 195 -84.02 45.21 51.09
N THR A 196 -85.09 45.35 50.31
CA THR A 196 -85.10 44.93 48.89
C THR A 196 -84.15 45.78 48.04
N LYS A 197 -84.03 47.10 48.29
CA LYS A 197 -82.98 47.92 47.68
C LYS A 197 -81.59 47.44 48.07
N ARG A 198 -81.29 47.21 49.36
CA ARG A 198 -80.00 46.63 49.77
C ARG A 198 -79.73 45.25 49.15
N ALA A 199 -80.74 44.40 48.99
CA ALA A 199 -80.59 43.12 48.30
C ALA A 199 -80.32 43.28 46.79
N LEU A 200 -80.95 44.26 46.13
CA LEU A 200 -80.68 44.60 44.72
C LEU A 200 -79.33 45.28 44.55
N GLU A 201 -78.91 46.12 45.50
CA GLU A 201 -77.59 46.75 45.57
C GLU A 201 -76.51 45.68 45.80
N GLU A 202 -76.69 44.75 46.73
CA GLU A 202 -75.81 43.58 46.91
C GLU A 202 -75.74 42.69 45.66
N LEU A 203 -76.86 42.47 44.96
CA LEU A 203 -76.87 41.70 43.72
C LEU A 203 -76.20 42.46 42.56
N THR A 204 -76.32 43.78 42.55
CA THR A 204 -75.64 44.67 41.59
C THR A 204 -74.15 44.76 41.90
N GLU A 205 -73.76 44.77 43.16
CA GLU A 205 -72.37 44.73 43.62
C GLU A 205 -71.75 43.37 43.28
N LYS A 206 -72.44 42.25 43.56
CA LYS A 206 -72.00 40.89 43.15
C LYS A 206 -71.92 40.74 41.62
N LEU A 207 -72.83 41.36 40.87
CA LEU A 207 -72.75 41.42 39.40
C LEU A 207 -71.53 42.24 38.95
N ASN A 208 -71.30 43.41 39.55
CA ASN A 208 -70.13 44.24 39.28
C ASN A 208 -68.83 43.57 39.73
N GLU A 209 -68.81 42.74 40.77
CA GLU A 209 -67.64 41.93 41.16
C GLU A 209 -67.37 40.81 40.15
N ALA A 210 -68.43 40.16 39.65
CA ALA A 210 -68.36 39.20 38.54
C ALA A 210 -68.10 39.86 37.16
N GLN A 211 -68.07 41.20 37.09
CA GLN A 211 -67.90 42.00 35.87
C GLN A 211 -66.81 43.08 36.01
N LYS A 212 -65.97 43.00 37.04
CA LYS A 212 -64.65 43.63 37.06
C LYS A 212 -63.80 43.02 35.92
N PRO A 213 -62.87 43.78 35.31
CA PRO A 213 -61.84 43.16 34.47
C PRO A 213 -61.12 42.11 35.32
N ASP A 214 -60.95 40.93 34.73
CA ASP A 214 -60.67 39.72 35.49
C ASP A 214 -59.29 39.80 36.17
N VAL A 215 -59.22 39.57 37.49
CA VAL A 215 -57.92 39.45 38.19
C VAL A 215 -57.15 38.23 37.66
N VAL A 216 -57.85 37.26 37.06
CA VAL A 216 -57.23 36.19 36.27
C VAL A 216 -56.56 36.75 35.01
N SER A 217 -57.10 37.78 34.36
CA SER A 217 -56.49 38.42 33.17
C SER A 217 -55.19 39.12 33.54
N ASP A 218 -55.17 39.98 34.56
CA ASP A 218 -53.95 40.64 35.03
C ASP A 218 -52.89 39.63 35.46
N ARG A 219 -53.31 38.56 36.16
CA ARG A 219 -52.42 37.46 36.59
C ARG A 219 -51.93 36.59 35.42
N VAL A 220 -52.74 36.39 34.39
CA VAL A 220 -52.35 35.69 33.16
C VAL A 220 -51.42 36.56 32.33
N GLU A 221 -51.64 37.87 32.24
CA GLU A 221 -50.71 38.79 31.56
C GLU A 221 -49.38 38.89 32.31
N GLN A 222 -49.39 39.02 33.64
CA GLN A 222 -48.18 38.93 34.46
C GLN A 222 -47.45 37.60 34.25
N ARG A 223 -48.15 36.46 34.25
CA ARG A 223 -47.55 35.15 34.03
C ARG A 223 -47.09 34.93 32.58
N LEU A 224 -47.74 35.54 31.58
CA LEU A 224 -47.30 35.53 30.19
C LEU A 224 -46.02 36.37 30.03
N GLN A 225 -45.95 37.56 30.62
CA GLN A 225 -44.73 38.35 30.67
C GLN A 225 -43.62 37.64 31.46
N GLU A 226 -43.96 36.90 32.52
CA GLU A 226 -43.01 36.10 33.29
C GLU A 226 -42.47 34.93 32.45
N ILE A 227 -43.34 34.17 31.77
CA ILE A 227 -42.94 33.15 30.78
C ILE A 227 -42.11 33.76 29.65
N GLU A 228 -42.42 34.97 29.18
CA GLU A 228 -41.63 35.64 28.15
C GLU A 228 -40.27 36.15 28.68
N ARG A 229 -40.10 36.35 29.99
CA ARG A 229 -38.80 36.60 30.64
C ARG A 229 -38.03 35.29 30.84
N GLU A 230 -38.69 34.26 31.37
CA GLU A 230 -38.19 32.89 31.49
C GLU A 230 -37.63 32.42 30.14
N MET A 231 -38.42 32.47 29.07
CA MET A 231 -38.01 32.10 27.71
C MET A 231 -36.84 32.94 27.14
N ARG A 232 -36.68 34.22 27.54
CA ARG A 232 -35.50 35.01 27.17
C ARG A 232 -34.26 34.49 27.91
N THR A 233 -34.36 34.27 29.22
CA THR A 233 -33.26 33.73 30.02
C THR A 233 -32.89 32.30 29.66
N GLU A 234 -33.87 31.45 29.29
CA GLU A 234 -33.63 30.11 28.75
C GLU A 234 -32.94 30.16 27.40
N ARG A 235 -33.32 31.08 26.49
CA ARG A 235 -32.61 31.28 25.22
C ARG A 235 -31.17 31.70 25.46
N GLU A 236 -30.92 32.68 26.32
CA GLU A 236 -29.55 33.07 26.69
C GLU A 236 -28.75 31.93 27.34
N LEU A 237 -29.38 31.07 28.15
CA LEU A 237 -28.72 29.91 28.76
C LEU A 237 -28.48 28.78 27.75
N VAL A 238 -29.36 28.61 26.77
CA VAL A 238 -29.17 27.68 25.64
C VAL A 238 -28.08 28.18 24.69
N GLU A 239 -28.04 29.49 24.40
CA GLU A 239 -27.00 30.16 23.62
C GLU A 239 -25.64 30.02 24.31
N LYS A 240 -25.54 30.37 25.60
CA LYS A 240 -24.31 30.17 26.41
C LYS A 240 -23.89 28.69 26.50
N ARG A 241 -24.83 27.74 26.51
CA ARG A 241 -24.53 26.29 26.41
C ARG A 241 -24.07 25.89 25.00
N GLN A 242 -24.63 26.50 23.96
CA GLN A 242 -24.26 26.25 22.56
C GLN A 242 -22.88 26.82 22.25
N ASP A 243 -22.52 27.97 22.81
CA ASP A 243 -21.17 28.54 22.79
C ASP A 243 -20.17 27.67 23.55
N GLN A 244 -20.54 27.17 24.74
CA GLN A 244 -19.73 26.22 25.50
C GLN A 244 -19.52 24.90 24.73
N LEU A 245 -20.56 24.36 24.10
CA LEU A 245 -20.46 23.20 23.22
C LEU A 245 -19.65 23.51 21.95
N GLY A 246 -19.69 24.74 21.44
CA GLY A 246 -18.83 25.21 20.37
C GLY A 246 -17.35 25.24 20.78
N LEU A 247 -17.05 25.76 21.98
CA LEU A 247 -15.70 25.75 22.56
C LEU A 247 -15.20 24.32 22.81
N ILE A 248 -16.04 23.45 23.36
CA ILE A 248 -15.70 22.03 23.58
C ILE A 248 -15.51 21.30 22.24
N SER A 249 -16.34 21.59 21.23
CA SER A 249 -16.19 21.06 19.88
C SER A 249 -14.88 21.49 19.22
N LEU A 250 -14.50 22.77 19.34
CA LEU A 250 -13.20 23.28 18.89
C LEU A 250 -12.03 22.63 19.65
N GLN A 251 -12.14 22.47 20.98
CA GLN A 251 -11.13 21.78 21.79
C GLN A 251 -11.00 20.29 21.41
N LEU A 252 -12.10 19.60 21.14
CA LEU A 252 -12.10 18.23 20.64
C LEU A 252 -11.54 18.14 19.23
N GLN A 253 -11.86 19.08 18.32
CA GLN A 253 -11.30 19.11 16.97
C GLN A 253 -9.79 19.42 16.99
N GLU A 254 -9.32 20.26 17.90
CA GLU A 254 -7.89 20.47 18.15
C GLU A 254 -7.22 19.24 18.77
N ALA A 255 -7.88 18.55 19.71
CA ALA A 255 -7.36 17.33 20.31
C ALA A 255 -7.24 16.19 19.29
N LEU A 256 -8.24 16.04 18.42
CA LEU A 256 -8.23 15.11 17.29
C LEU A 256 -7.09 15.44 16.33
N LYS A 257 -6.93 16.70 15.88
CA LYS A 257 -5.79 17.10 15.04
C LYS A 257 -4.42 16.84 15.70
N LYS A 258 -4.33 17.03 17.03
CA LYS A 258 -3.13 16.72 17.84
C LYS A 258 -2.95 15.22 18.10
N GLN A 259 -3.94 14.38 17.80
CA GLN A 259 -3.90 12.93 17.85
C GLN A 259 -3.61 12.32 16.47
N GLU A 260 -4.20 12.87 15.40
CA GLU A 260 -3.93 12.58 13.99
C GLU A 260 -2.46 12.83 13.67
N ALA A 261 -1.91 14.01 13.97
CA ALA A 261 -0.48 14.30 13.76
C ALA A 261 0.45 13.31 14.52
N LYS A 262 0.03 12.84 15.70
CA LYS A 262 0.77 11.82 16.48
C LYS A 262 0.54 10.39 15.98
N ALA A 263 -0.51 10.15 15.20
CA ALA A 263 -0.71 8.90 14.47
C ALA A 263 0.17 8.90 13.22
N ASP A 264 0.20 9.99 12.45
CA ASP A 264 1.06 10.18 11.27
C ASP A 264 2.55 10.03 11.62
N GLU A 265 3.02 10.65 12.71
CA GLU A 265 4.40 10.48 13.21
C GLU A 265 4.70 9.01 13.55
N LYS A 266 3.77 8.31 14.23
CA LYS A 266 3.93 6.89 14.58
C LYS A 266 3.87 5.97 13.36
N GLU A 267 3.01 6.28 12.39
CA GLU A 267 2.89 5.54 11.13
C GLU A 267 4.13 5.74 10.26
N GLY A 268 4.70 6.95 10.23
CA GLY A 268 6.00 7.23 9.61
C GLY A 268 7.13 6.42 10.26
N VAL A 269 7.17 6.36 11.60
CA VAL A 269 8.12 5.52 12.33
C VAL A 269 7.90 4.02 12.04
N MET A 270 6.66 3.54 11.98
CA MET A 270 6.37 2.15 11.62
C MET A 270 6.74 1.83 10.17
N LYS A 271 6.45 2.73 9.20
CA LYS A 271 6.85 2.57 7.80
C LYS A 271 8.37 2.53 7.63
N ASN A 272 9.11 3.32 8.39
CA ASN A 272 10.57 3.28 8.38
C ASN A 272 11.13 2.00 9.03
N LYS A 273 10.56 1.55 10.16
CA LYS A 273 10.90 0.24 10.75
C LYS A 273 10.58 -0.93 9.83
N LEU A 274 9.43 -0.90 9.16
CA LEU A 274 9.01 -1.96 8.24
C LEU A 274 9.95 -2.06 7.03
N LYS A 275 10.30 -0.91 6.42
CA LYS A 275 11.33 -0.84 5.38
C LYS A 275 12.69 -1.37 5.86
N GLN A 276 13.08 -1.05 7.09
CA GLN A 276 14.31 -1.58 7.68
C GLN A 276 14.24 -3.12 7.78
N THR A 277 13.19 -3.67 8.38
CA THR A 277 13.01 -5.14 8.47
C THR A 277 12.88 -5.82 7.11
N GLU A 278 12.38 -5.12 6.08
CA GLU A 278 12.32 -5.60 4.71
C GLU A 278 13.72 -5.64 4.07
N THR A 279 14.56 -4.61 4.29
CA THR A 279 15.97 -4.65 3.86
C THR A 279 16.81 -5.68 4.61
N GLU A 280 16.59 -5.86 5.91
CA GLU A 280 17.24 -6.89 6.73
C GLU A 280 16.81 -8.30 6.27
N LYS A 281 15.52 -8.49 5.98
CA LYS A 281 15.01 -9.72 5.37
C LYS A 281 15.68 -10.00 4.01
N SER A 282 15.76 -9.02 3.12
CA SER A 282 16.41 -9.21 1.81
C SER A 282 17.92 -9.44 1.90
N GLN A 283 18.58 -9.01 2.98
CA GLN A 283 19.97 -9.38 3.28
C GLN A 283 20.06 -10.84 3.74
N LEU A 284 19.22 -11.25 4.69
CA LEU A 284 19.14 -12.64 5.16
C LEU A 284 18.76 -13.62 4.05
N GLU A 285 17.88 -13.24 3.11
CA GLU A 285 17.55 -14.04 1.93
C GLU A 285 18.76 -14.20 0.98
N GLN A 286 19.62 -13.19 0.85
CA GLN A 286 20.87 -13.28 0.08
C GLN A 286 21.93 -14.14 0.80
N GLU A 287 22.10 -13.98 2.12
CA GLU A 287 23.01 -14.81 2.92
C GLU A 287 22.58 -16.28 2.93
N LEU A 288 21.28 -16.55 2.99
CA LEU A 288 20.71 -17.89 2.92
C LEU A 288 20.86 -18.52 1.52
N GLU A 289 20.73 -17.74 0.45
CA GLU A 289 21.00 -18.18 -0.92
C GLU A 289 22.50 -18.43 -1.17
N VAL A 290 23.40 -17.61 -0.63
CA VAL A 290 24.85 -17.87 -0.63
C VAL A 290 25.18 -19.14 0.17
N SER A 291 24.56 -19.33 1.33
CA SER A 291 24.71 -20.53 2.16
C SER A 291 24.22 -21.79 1.43
N ARG A 292 23.09 -21.71 0.69
CA ARG A 292 22.62 -22.81 -0.17
C ARG A 292 23.59 -23.12 -1.30
N ARG A 293 24.18 -22.11 -1.95
CA ARG A 293 25.19 -22.32 -3.00
C ARG A 293 26.46 -22.98 -2.46
N LEU A 294 26.91 -22.57 -1.27
CA LEU A 294 28.04 -23.20 -0.57
C LEU A 294 27.71 -24.64 -0.15
N LEU A 295 26.49 -24.90 0.35
CA LEU A 295 26.03 -26.25 0.67
C LEU A 295 26.03 -27.13 -0.59
N ASN A 296 25.40 -26.70 -1.69
CA ASN A 296 25.37 -27.44 -2.95
C ASN A 296 26.79 -27.72 -3.50
N GLN A 297 27.73 -26.78 -3.35
CA GLN A 297 29.14 -26.99 -3.71
C GLN A 297 29.82 -28.02 -2.80
N SER A 298 29.55 -27.98 -1.50
CA SER A 298 30.05 -28.98 -0.54
C SER A 298 29.42 -30.36 -0.76
N GLU A 299 28.16 -30.42 -1.20
CA GLU A 299 27.46 -31.66 -1.53
C GLU A 299 28.00 -32.27 -2.83
N GLY A 300 28.22 -31.48 -3.89
CA GLY A 300 28.92 -31.95 -5.09
C GLY A 300 30.37 -32.37 -4.81
N SER A 301 31.04 -31.73 -3.86
CA SER A 301 32.38 -32.13 -3.38
C SER A 301 32.33 -33.44 -2.58
N ARG A 302 31.32 -33.61 -1.72
CA ARG A 302 31.05 -34.85 -0.99
C ARG A 302 30.67 -36.00 -1.93
N GLU A 303 29.90 -35.74 -2.97
CA GLU A 303 29.50 -36.71 -3.98
C GLU A 303 30.67 -37.14 -4.86
N THR A 304 31.51 -36.21 -5.32
CA THR A 304 32.74 -36.57 -6.04
C THR A 304 33.73 -37.34 -5.17
N LEU A 305 33.86 -37.00 -3.88
CA LEU A 305 34.60 -37.81 -2.90
C LEU A 305 33.97 -39.19 -2.66
N LEU A 306 32.64 -39.32 -2.64
CA LEU A 306 31.97 -40.62 -2.54
C LEU A 306 32.21 -41.48 -3.78
N HIS A 307 32.14 -40.91 -4.99
CA HIS A 307 32.50 -41.61 -6.22
C HIS A 307 33.97 -42.07 -6.19
N GLN A 308 34.90 -41.23 -5.71
CA GLN A 308 36.31 -41.63 -5.53
C GLN A 308 36.47 -42.74 -4.48
N VAL A 309 35.73 -42.70 -3.37
CA VAL A 309 35.73 -43.77 -2.35
C VAL A 309 35.13 -45.07 -2.90
N GLU A 310 34.13 -45.01 -3.77
CA GLU A 310 33.52 -46.18 -4.42
C GLU A 310 34.40 -46.73 -5.56
N GLU A 311 35.11 -45.87 -6.28
CA GLU A 311 36.15 -46.26 -7.22
C GLU A 311 37.33 -46.94 -6.47
N LEU A 312 37.80 -46.36 -5.36
CA LEU A 312 38.80 -46.99 -4.49
C LEU A 312 38.31 -48.30 -3.87
N ARG A 313 37.03 -48.42 -3.50
CA ARG A 313 36.43 -49.69 -3.03
C ARG A 313 36.36 -50.74 -4.15
N THR A 314 36.06 -50.37 -5.39
CA THR A 314 36.04 -51.31 -6.52
C THR A 314 37.44 -51.67 -6.99
N GLN A 315 38.42 -50.75 -6.90
CA GLN A 315 39.84 -51.06 -7.04
C GLN A 315 40.33 -52.00 -5.93
N LEU A 316 39.95 -51.76 -4.67
CA LEU A 316 40.26 -52.65 -3.55
C LEU A 316 39.62 -54.04 -3.72
N MET A 317 38.38 -54.13 -4.19
CA MET A 317 37.72 -55.41 -4.50
C MET A 317 38.41 -56.18 -5.64
N LYS A 318 38.93 -55.47 -6.66
CA LYS A 318 39.79 -56.08 -7.70
C LYS A 318 41.10 -56.58 -7.09
N ALA A 319 41.84 -55.71 -6.40
CA ALA A 319 43.09 -56.06 -5.73
C ALA A 319 42.93 -57.17 -4.67
N GLU A 320 41.79 -57.26 -4.00
CA GLU A 320 41.42 -58.37 -3.12
C GLU A 320 41.14 -59.67 -3.90
N GLY A 321 40.52 -59.58 -5.08
CA GLY A 321 40.36 -60.71 -6.00
C GLY A 321 41.71 -61.22 -6.49
N ASP A 322 42.58 -60.31 -6.94
CA ASP A 322 43.94 -60.59 -7.37
C ASP A 322 44.79 -61.15 -6.21
N ARG A 323 44.66 -60.58 -5.01
CA ARG A 323 45.29 -61.10 -3.77
C ARG A 323 44.76 -62.49 -3.43
N LYS A 324 43.47 -62.78 -3.61
CA LYS A 324 42.89 -64.12 -3.38
C LYS A 324 43.38 -65.12 -4.44
N GLY A 325 43.56 -64.70 -5.69
CA GLY A 325 44.20 -65.50 -6.74
C GLY A 325 45.68 -65.80 -6.43
N LEU A 326 46.46 -64.77 -6.13
CA LEU A 326 47.86 -64.90 -5.70
C LEU A 326 47.98 -65.72 -4.39
N GLN A 327 47.03 -65.63 -3.47
CA GLN A 327 47.02 -66.43 -2.24
C GLN A 327 46.82 -67.94 -2.52
N HIS A 328 46.08 -68.32 -3.58
CA HIS A 328 46.03 -69.70 -4.04
C HIS A 328 47.35 -70.16 -4.67
N GLN A 329 48.07 -69.25 -5.34
CA GLN A 329 49.37 -69.54 -5.97
C GLN A 329 50.51 -69.63 -4.92
N VAL A 330 50.51 -68.74 -3.92
CA VAL A 330 51.47 -68.75 -2.80
C VAL A 330 51.23 -69.94 -1.86
N SER A 331 49.99 -70.39 -1.69
CA SER A 331 49.67 -71.62 -0.93
C SER A 331 50.23 -72.91 -1.58
N GLN A 332 50.69 -72.86 -2.83
CA GLN A 332 51.40 -73.96 -3.48
C GLN A 332 52.94 -73.85 -3.40
N MET A 333 53.48 -72.69 -3.00
CA MET A 333 54.93 -72.42 -3.00
C MET A 333 55.57 -72.37 -1.60
N SER A 334 54.79 -72.25 -0.53
CA SER A 334 55.31 -72.15 0.86
C SER A 334 55.69 -73.51 1.45
N LYS A 335 56.70 -74.19 0.87
CA LYS A 335 57.23 -75.48 1.36
C LYS A 335 58.74 -75.68 1.13
N GLN A 336 59.56 -74.63 1.27
CA GLN A 336 61.01 -74.78 1.39
C GLN A 336 61.67 -73.63 2.15
N GLN A 337 62.54 -74.01 3.10
CA GLN A 337 63.68 -73.30 3.69
C GLN A 337 63.48 -71.88 4.27
N ASP A 338 63.80 -71.76 5.56
CA ASP A 338 64.79 -70.77 6.02
C ASP A 338 65.59 -71.39 7.19
N GLU A 339 66.90 -71.49 7.02
CA GLU A 339 67.91 -71.57 8.09
C GLU A 339 68.62 -70.19 8.08
N GLN A 340 69.15 -69.64 9.17
CA GLN A 340 70.41 -70.08 9.81
C GLN A 340 70.68 -69.19 11.05
N GLY A 341 71.50 -69.67 12.00
CA GLY A 341 72.04 -68.84 13.08
C GLY A 341 73.33 -69.45 13.65
N ASP A 342 74.40 -68.66 13.72
CA ASP A 342 75.78 -69.12 14.00
C ASP A 342 76.19 -69.05 15.49
N ASP A 343 77.21 -69.82 15.89
CA ASP A 343 78.49 -69.31 16.46
C ASP A 343 79.49 -70.46 16.77
N TRP A 344 80.80 -70.26 16.55
CA TRP A 344 81.90 -71.19 16.93
C TRP A 344 83.32 -70.58 16.83
N ARG A 345 84.10 -70.48 17.94
CA ARG A 345 85.60 -70.45 17.93
C ARG A 345 86.25 -70.87 19.27
N PHE A 346 87.25 -71.79 19.26
CA PHE A 346 88.71 -71.46 19.43
C PHE A 346 89.66 -72.61 19.91
N ARG A 347 90.84 -72.72 19.25
CA ARG A 347 92.25 -73.09 19.70
C ARG A 347 92.48 -74.28 20.69
N ARG A 348 93.61 -75.02 20.70
CA ARG A 348 95.02 -74.92 20.21
C ARG A 348 95.55 -76.35 19.90
N GLY A 349 96.73 -76.65 19.34
CA GLY A 349 97.83 -75.85 18.76
C GLY A 349 99.18 -75.95 19.51
N VAL A 350 100.19 -76.62 18.91
CA VAL A 350 101.61 -76.85 19.33
C VAL A 350 102.45 -77.03 18.05
N GLU A 351 103.72 -76.62 17.79
CA GLU A 351 104.83 -75.92 18.52
C GLU A 351 106.09 -76.76 18.88
N GLN A 352 107.06 -76.89 17.94
CA GLN A 352 108.49 -77.29 18.15
C GLN A 352 109.39 -76.50 17.15
N GLU A 353 110.72 -76.45 17.34
CA GLU A 353 111.72 -75.65 16.59
C GLU A 353 111.54 -74.12 16.65
N LYS A 354 112.00 -73.51 17.76
CA LYS A 354 111.60 -72.15 18.16
C LYS A 354 112.68 -71.07 18.09
N GLU A 355 113.88 -71.33 18.62
CA GLU A 355 114.77 -70.25 19.08
C GLU A 355 115.59 -69.53 17.98
N ASN A 356 115.95 -70.21 16.89
CA ASN A 356 116.71 -69.57 15.79
C ASN A 356 115.81 -68.80 14.80
N LEU A 357 114.55 -69.24 14.63
CA LEU A 357 113.57 -68.47 13.87
C LEU A 357 113.07 -67.25 14.66
N GLU A 358 113.10 -67.27 16.01
CA GLU A 358 112.53 -66.19 16.83
C GLU A 358 113.13 -64.80 16.57
N LYS A 359 114.43 -64.68 16.25
CA LYS A 359 115.07 -63.38 15.91
C LYS A 359 114.77 -62.88 14.50
N GLN A 360 114.68 -63.76 13.51
CA GLN A 360 114.29 -63.33 12.16
C GLN A 360 112.77 -63.08 12.09
N MET A 361 111.99 -63.86 12.84
CA MET A 361 110.57 -63.62 13.09
C MET A 361 110.30 -62.44 14.02
N SER A 362 111.25 -61.90 14.80
CA SER A 362 111.01 -60.66 15.56
C SER A 362 111.06 -59.47 14.64
N ASP A 363 112.08 -59.39 13.78
CA ASP A 363 112.30 -58.22 12.94
C ASP A 363 111.33 -58.22 11.75
N LEU A 364 111.05 -59.40 11.17
CA LEU A 364 109.94 -59.56 10.23
C LEU A 364 108.57 -59.41 10.90
N ARG A 365 108.38 -59.69 12.20
CA ARG A 365 107.15 -59.28 12.90
C ARG A 365 107.12 -57.78 13.15
N VAL A 366 108.22 -57.07 13.41
CA VAL A 366 108.17 -55.61 13.54
C VAL A 366 107.81 -54.97 12.20
N GLN A 367 108.37 -55.45 11.09
CA GLN A 367 107.96 -54.98 9.76
C GLN A 367 106.53 -55.39 9.39
N LEU A 368 106.14 -56.66 9.56
CA LEU A 368 104.77 -57.12 9.27
C LEU A 368 103.73 -56.53 10.23
N ASN A 369 104.07 -56.28 11.50
CA ASN A 369 103.18 -55.58 12.42
C ASN A 369 103.11 -54.09 12.09
N PHE A 370 104.16 -53.47 11.55
CA PHE A 370 104.09 -52.08 11.11
C PHE A 370 103.26 -51.94 9.83
N SER A 371 103.39 -52.86 8.86
CA SER A 371 102.53 -52.88 7.66
C SER A 371 101.12 -53.37 7.95
N ALA A 372 100.93 -54.32 8.87
CA ALA A 372 99.61 -54.74 9.34
C ALA A 372 98.94 -53.64 10.16
N MET A 373 99.61 -53.02 11.14
CA MET A 373 99.05 -51.85 11.84
C MET A 373 98.80 -50.68 10.88
N ALA A 374 99.59 -50.49 9.82
CA ALA A 374 99.28 -49.50 8.79
C ALA A 374 98.03 -49.87 7.96
N SER A 375 97.88 -51.14 7.56
CA SER A 375 96.69 -51.62 6.83
C SER A 375 95.44 -51.61 7.72
N GLU A 376 95.55 -52.07 8.96
CA GLU A 376 94.51 -52.04 9.99
C GLU A 376 94.14 -50.60 10.36
N LEU A 377 95.10 -49.66 10.41
CA LEU A 377 94.83 -48.24 10.64
C LEU A 377 94.21 -47.57 9.42
N GLU A 378 94.60 -47.93 8.19
CA GLU A 378 93.88 -47.51 6.99
C GLU A 378 92.48 -48.13 6.90
N GLU A 379 92.29 -49.38 7.29
CA GLU A 379 91.00 -50.06 7.28
C GLU A 379 90.09 -49.52 8.39
N ALA A 380 90.64 -49.23 9.57
CA ALA A 380 89.97 -48.51 10.63
C ALA A 380 89.64 -47.07 10.20
N LYS A 381 90.52 -46.37 9.48
CA LYS A 381 90.23 -45.06 8.90
C LYS A 381 89.13 -45.14 7.85
N ARG A 382 89.19 -46.09 6.89
CA ARG A 382 88.14 -46.35 5.91
C ARG A 382 86.82 -46.78 6.57
N CYS A 383 86.88 -47.46 7.72
CA CYS A 383 85.70 -47.84 8.51
C CYS A 383 85.12 -46.66 9.29
N MET A 384 85.96 -45.81 9.88
CA MET A 384 85.60 -44.54 10.50
C MET A 384 84.97 -43.60 9.48
N GLU A 385 85.57 -43.41 8.29
CA GLU A 385 84.98 -42.62 7.21
C GLU A 385 83.64 -43.17 6.70
N ARG A 386 83.44 -44.50 6.70
CA ARG A 386 82.11 -45.09 6.45
C ARG A 386 81.14 -44.77 7.58
N LYS A 387 81.55 -44.98 8.84
CA LYS A 387 80.73 -44.70 10.02
C LYS A 387 80.41 -43.22 10.20
N ASP A 388 81.27 -42.31 9.74
CA ASP A 388 81.04 -40.87 9.78
C ASP A 388 80.14 -40.41 8.62
N LYS A 389 80.20 -41.08 7.45
CA LYS A 389 79.20 -40.92 6.39
C LYS A 389 77.83 -41.46 6.83
N GLU A 390 77.78 -42.61 7.49
CA GLU A 390 76.56 -43.15 8.11
C GLU A 390 76.02 -42.20 9.19
N LYS A 391 76.86 -41.70 10.12
CA LYS A 391 76.46 -40.69 11.11
C LYS A 391 75.93 -39.41 10.44
N ALA A 392 76.55 -38.93 9.37
CA ALA A 392 76.08 -37.75 8.64
C ALA A 392 74.72 -38.02 7.95
N GLN A 393 74.51 -39.22 7.41
CA GLN A 393 73.22 -39.65 6.86
C GLN A 393 72.15 -39.76 7.96
N PHE A 394 72.47 -40.33 9.12
CA PHE A 394 71.56 -40.38 10.26
C PHE A 394 71.29 -38.98 10.85
N ALA A 395 72.29 -38.10 10.93
CA ALA A 395 72.11 -36.72 11.38
C ALA A 395 71.18 -35.95 10.43
N ALA A 396 71.44 -36.00 9.11
CA ALA A 396 70.56 -35.39 8.12
C ALA A 396 69.15 -36.03 8.12
N HIS A 397 69.01 -37.32 8.41
CA HIS A 397 67.71 -37.96 8.57
C HIS A 397 66.99 -37.49 9.84
N ILE A 398 67.70 -37.33 10.96
CA ILE A 398 67.17 -36.76 12.21
C ILE A 398 66.76 -35.31 11.99
N GLU A 399 67.57 -34.48 11.32
CA GLU A 399 67.24 -33.08 10.98
C GLU A 399 65.96 -32.98 10.12
N ASN A 400 65.83 -33.86 9.12
CA ASN A 400 64.61 -33.96 8.32
C ASN A 400 63.40 -34.41 9.15
N LEU A 401 63.57 -35.36 10.07
CA LEU A 401 62.52 -35.79 10.99
C LEU A 401 62.13 -34.70 11.99
N THR A 402 63.09 -33.93 12.53
CA THR A 402 62.78 -32.79 13.41
C THR A 402 62.07 -31.68 12.65
N HIS A 403 62.45 -31.36 11.41
CA HIS A 403 61.69 -30.39 10.61
C HIS A 403 60.30 -30.90 10.22
N GLN A 404 60.12 -32.21 9.98
CA GLN A 404 58.79 -32.79 9.80
C GLN A 404 57.93 -32.71 11.08
N LEU A 405 58.52 -32.95 12.25
CA LEU A 405 57.85 -32.80 13.55
C LEU A 405 57.50 -31.33 13.83
N GLU A 406 58.43 -30.40 13.65
CA GLU A 406 58.17 -28.96 13.74
C GLU A 406 57.08 -28.48 12.77
N HIS A 407 57.03 -29.04 11.56
CA HIS A 407 55.97 -28.74 10.59
C HIS A 407 54.62 -29.27 11.07
N LYS A 408 54.58 -30.49 11.62
CA LYS A 408 53.36 -31.07 12.20
C LYS A 408 52.91 -30.35 13.47
N GLU A 409 53.83 -29.85 14.28
CA GLU A 409 53.54 -29.00 15.45
C GLU A 409 52.97 -27.63 15.01
N LYS A 410 53.54 -27.00 13.98
CA LYS A 410 53.00 -25.76 13.38
C LYS A 410 51.61 -25.96 12.78
N GLU A 411 51.37 -27.07 12.08
CA GLU A 411 50.03 -27.47 11.61
C GLU A 411 49.04 -27.67 12.78
N GLN A 412 49.47 -28.35 13.86
CA GLN A 412 48.63 -28.57 15.04
C GLN A 412 48.30 -27.26 15.77
N LEU A 413 49.25 -26.34 15.90
CA LEU A 413 49.02 -25.00 16.45
C LEU A 413 48.02 -24.21 15.58
N GLN A 414 48.16 -24.25 14.24
CA GLN A 414 47.20 -23.63 13.33
C GLN A 414 45.79 -24.22 13.48
N MET A 415 45.66 -25.55 13.62
CA MET A 415 44.34 -26.15 13.90
C MET A 415 43.80 -25.79 15.28
N LEU A 416 44.65 -25.66 16.30
CA LEU A 416 44.24 -25.21 17.64
C LEU A 416 43.78 -23.75 17.64
N ASP A 417 44.41 -22.87 16.87
CA ASP A 417 44.00 -21.47 16.72
C ASP A 417 42.70 -21.36 15.90
N GLN A 418 42.55 -22.12 14.82
CA GLN A 418 41.27 -22.26 14.10
C GLN A 418 40.14 -22.76 15.01
N LEU A 419 40.41 -23.73 15.90
CA LEU A 419 39.43 -24.21 16.87
C LEU A 419 39.05 -23.13 17.91
N LYS A 420 39.98 -22.28 18.34
CA LYS A 420 39.70 -21.11 19.19
C LYS A 420 38.87 -20.06 18.45
N GLU A 421 39.18 -19.76 17.19
CA GLU A 421 38.41 -18.85 16.35
C GLU A 421 36.97 -19.36 16.16
N ILE A 422 36.80 -20.65 15.87
CA ILE A 422 35.50 -21.33 15.80
C ILE A 422 34.76 -21.24 17.15
N GLN A 423 35.43 -21.48 18.28
CA GLN A 423 34.83 -21.34 19.61
C GLN A 423 34.38 -19.89 19.87
N ASN A 424 35.22 -18.88 19.60
CA ASN A 424 34.88 -17.47 19.74
C ASN A 424 33.69 -17.07 18.84
N HIS A 425 33.60 -17.64 17.63
CA HIS A 425 32.44 -17.47 16.76
C HIS A 425 31.18 -18.14 17.31
N PHE A 426 31.27 -19.32 17.92
CA PHE A 426 30.14 -19.93 18.63
C PHE A 426 29.70 -19.10 19.84
N GLU A 427 30.62 -18.66 20.70
CA GLU A 427 30.31 -17.83 21.88
C GLU A 427 29.68 -16.48 21.50
N THR A 428 30.17 -15.82 20.45
CA THR A 428 29.58 -14.57 19.97
C THR A 428 28.24 -14.78 19.26
N CYS A 429 28.01 -15.92 18.59
CA CYS A 429 26.69 -16.29 18.06
C CYS A 429 25.71 -16.66 19.18
N GLU A 430 26.14 -17.36 20.22
CA GLU A 430 25.32 -17.68 21.39
C GLU A 430 24.93 -16.42 22.18
N ALA A 431 25.85 -15.45 22.32
CA ALA A 431 25.57 -14.14 22.90
C ALA A 431 24.55 -13.34 22.07
N LYS A 432 24.65 -13.37 20.73
CA LYS A 432 23.64 -12.78 19.83
C LYS A 432 22.28 -13.47 19.97
N HIS A 433 22.26 -14.80 20.05
CA HIS A 433 21.04 -15.58 20.26
C HIS A 433 20.35 -15.17 21.57
N LYS A 434 21.09 -15.19 22.69
CA LYS A 434 20.59 -14.75 24.00
C LYS A 434 20.06 -13.31 23.99
N HIS A 435 20.67 -12.40 23.21
CA HIS A 435 20.16 -11.05 23.06
C HIS A 435 18.86 -11.01 22.23
N ALA A 436 18.75 -11.79 21.17
CA ALA A 436 17.52 -11.93 20.39
C ALA A 436 16.39 -12.57 21.22
N ASP A 437 16.67 -13.60 22.02
CA ASP A 437 15.70 -14.23 22.94
C ASP A 437 15.12 -13.22 23.94
N LEU A 438 15.96 -12.32 24.47
CA LEU A 438 15.54 -11.24 25.36
C LEU A 438 14.66 -10.20 24.63
N GLN A 439 15.06 -9.77 23.42
CA GLN A 439 14.23 -8.86 22.61
C GLN A 439 12.89 -9.48 22.24
N ILE A 440 12.86 -10.77 21.87
CA ILE A 440 11.63 -11.52 21.59
C ILE A 440 10.76 -11.57 22.86
N SER A 441 11.35 -11.88 24.02
CA SER A 441 10.64 -11.92 25.31
C SER A 441 10.03 -10.55 25.70
N GLU A 442 10.75 -9.45 25.45
CA GLU A 442 10.24 -8.09 25.68
C GLU A 442 9.11 -7.72 24.71
N LEU A 443 9.22 -8.10 23.44
CA LEU A 443 8.17 -7.91 22.43
C LEU A 443 6.93 -8.76 22.73
N THR A 444 7.09 -10.01 23.16
CA THR A 444 5.99 -10.88 23.62
C THR A 444 5.29 -10.28 24.84
N ARG A 445 6.03 -9.82 25.85
CA ARG A 445 5.46 -9.12 27.01
C ARG A 445 4.67 -7.87 26.60
N HIS A 446 5.20 -7.06 25.68
CA HIS A 446 4.49 -5.88 25.18
C HIS A 446 3.27 -6.21 24.33
N ALA A 447 3.29 -7.31 23.56
CA ALA A 447 2.11 -7.81 22.86
C ALA A 447 1.03 -8.27 23.85
N GLU A 448 1.41 -9.02 24.90
CA GLU A 448 0.50 -9.42 25.98
C GLU A 448 -0.08 -8.22 26.76
N GLU A 449 0.72 -7.18 27.01
CA GLU A 449 0.23 -5.95 27.64
C GLU A 449 -0.78 -5.21 26.75
N ALA A 450 -0.52 -5.19 25.43
CA ALA A 450 -1.44 -4.60 24.46
C ALA A 450 -2.75 -5.41 24.32
N THR A 451 -2.71 -6.74 24.33
CA THR A 451 -3.95 -7.56 24.33
C THR A 451 -4.73 -7.38 25.62
N LYS A 452 -4.09 -7.38 26.79
CA LYS A 452 -4.75 -7.15 28.08
C LYS A 452 -5.41 -5.76 28.14
N GLN A 453 -4.81 -4.73 27.54
CA GLN A 453 -5.42 -3.41 27.40
C GLN A 453 -6.62 -3.42 26.42
N ALA A 454 -6.50 -4.10 25.29
CA ALA A 454 -7.62 -4.25 24.34
C ALA A 454 -8.82 -5.00 24.95
N GLU A 455 -8.55 -6.06 25.73
CA GLU A 455 -9.56 -6.81 26.49
C GLU A 455 -10.25 -5.93 27.55
N GLN A 456 -9.49 -5.07 28.25
CA GLN A 456 -10.05 -4.09 29.19
C GLN A 456 -10.99 -3.10 28.50
N TYR A 457 -10.57 -2.49 27.38
CA TYR A 457 -11.44 -1.58 26.62
C TYR A 457 -12.68 -2.28 26.03
N LEU A 458 -12.58 -3.56 25.63
CA LEU A 458 -13.73 -4.36 25.20
C LEU A 458 -14.71 -4.63 26.35
N LEU A 459 -14.23 -4.90 27.56
CA LEU A 459 -15.07 -5.09 28.76
C LEU A 459 -15.73 -3.78 29.20
N GLU A 460 -15.00 -2.66 29.18
CA GLU A 460 -15.57 -1.32 29.44
C GLU A 460 -16.64 -0.94 28.40
N PHE A 461 -16.39 -1.23 27.12
CA PHE A 461 -17.37 -1.04 26.06
C PHE A 461 -18.63 -1.89 26.28
N GLN A 462 -18.50 -3.17 26.60
CA GLN A 462 -19.63 -4.06 26.88
C GLN A 462 -20.45 -3.59 28.09
N GLN A 463 -19.80 -3.11 29.17
CA GLN A 463 -20.48 -2.54 30.33
C GLN A 463 -21.21 -1.24 29.98
N SER A 464 -20.58 -0.35 29.21
CA SER A 464 -21.19 0.87 28.71
C SER A 464 -22.40 0.57 27.80
N GLU A 465 -22.31 -0.45 26.94
CA GLU A 465 -23.42 -0.85 26.09
C GLU A 465 -24.57 -1.47 26.87
N ALA A 466 -24.29 -2.28 27.89
CA ALA A 466 -25.31 -2.82 28.79
C ALA A 466 -26.07 -1.68 29.53
N LEU A 467 -25.34 -0.70 30.07
CA LEU A 467 -25.94 0.49 30.70
C LEU A 467 -26.77 1.32 29.69
N ARG A 468 -26.30 1.45 28.45
CA ARG A 468 -27.05 2.09 27.34
C ARG A 468 -28.35 1.33 27.04
N GLN A 469 -28.30 0.01 26.94
CA GLN A 469 -29.48 -0.84 26.72
C GLN A 469 -30.48 -0.77 27.89
N GLU A 470 -30.02 -0.68 29.14
CA GLU A 470 -30.93 -0.43 30.27
C GLU A 470 -31.56 0.97 30.23
N ALA A 471 -30.78 2.01 29.89
CA ALA A 471 -31.30 3.37 29.75
C ALA A 471 -32.34 3.46 28.62
N GLU A 472 -32.13 2.72 27.53
CA GLU A 472 -33.09 2.58 26.43
C GLU A 472 -34.38 1.90 26.89
N LYS A 473 -34.30 0.77 27.60
CA LYS A 473 -35.48 0.10 28.23
C LYS A 473 -36.23 1.04 29.17
N ARG A 474 -35.52 1.78 30.04
CA ARG A 474 -36.13 2.78 30.96
C ARG A 474 -36.82 3.90 30.19
N ARG A 475 -36.27 4.36 29.05
CA ARG A 475 -36.91 5.34 28.15
C ARG A 475 -38.19 4.77 27.53
N GLU A 476 -38.21 3.51 27.15
CA GLU A 476 -39.40 2.84 26.60
C GLU A 476 -40.49 2.63 27.65
N GLU A 477 -40.14 2.22 28.87
CA GLU A 477 -41.07 2.19 30.00
C GLU A 477 -41.71 3.55 30.27
N LEU A 478 -40.91 4.63 30.28
CA LEU A 478 -41.42 5.99 30.48
C LEU A 478 -42.32 6.44 29.32
N LYS A 479 -41.99 6.07 28.07
CA LYS A 479 -42.83 6.29 26.89
C LYS A 479 -44.17 5.58 27.00
N LEU A 480 -44.19 4.32 27.46
CA LEU A 480 -45.43 3.56 27.69
C LEU A 480 -46.26 4.18 28.82
N LYS A 481 -45.66 4.49 29.98
CA LYS A 481 -46.31 5.17 31.12
C LYS A 481 -46.89 6.54 30.71
N ALA A 482 -46.20 7.28 29.84
CA ALA A 482 -46.70 8.53 29.26
C ALA A 482 -47.88 8.30 28.29
N GLN A 483 -47.81 7.30 27.40
CA GLN A 483 -48.92 6.95 26.51
C GLN A 483 -50.16 6.48 27.28
N GLU A 484 -49.98 5.72 28.36
CA GLU A 484 -51.06 5.31 29.25
C GLU A 484 -51.70 6.48 29.98
N SER A 485 -50.90 7.43 30.52
CA SER A 485 -51.45 8.62 31.17
C SER A 485 -52.23 9.49 30.16
N VAL A 486 -51.73 9.65 28.93
CA VAL A 486 -52.47 10.30 27.83
C VAL A 486 -53.76 9.55 27.50
N ARG A 487 -53.77 8.20 27.49
CA ARG A 487 -54.99 7.40 27.30
C ARG A 487 -56.00 7.62 28.45
N GLN A 488 -55.53 7.70 29.69
CA GLN A 488 -56.36 8.02 30.86
C GLN A 488 -56.93 9.44 30.77
N TRP A 489 -56.14 10.44 30.38
CA TRP A 489 -56.62 11.82 30.19
C TRP A 489 -57.61 11.94 29.05
N LYS A 490 -57.39 11.29 27.90
CA LYS A 490 -58.37 11.19 26.81
C LYS A 490 -59.69 10.53 27.28
N LEU A 491 -59.61 9.49 28.13
CA LEU A 491 -60.80 8.86 28.72
C LEU A 491 -61.52 9.76 29.73
N LYS A 492 -60.79 10.55 30.54
CA LYS A 492 -61.37 11.57 31.43
C LYS A 492 -62.06 12.68 30.64
N HIS A 493 -61.40 13.21 29.61
CA HIS A 493 -61.97 14.20 28.69
C HIS A 493 -63.28 13.67 28.07
N LYS A 494 -63.27 12.45 27.51
CA LYS A 494 -64.47 11.81 26.96
C LYS A 494 -65.53 11.36 27.99
N LYS A 495 -65.29 11.54 29.29
CA LYS A 495 -66.33 11.50 30.33
C LYS A 495 -66.90 12.89 30.62
N LEU A 496 -66.06 13.93 30.61
CA LEU A 496 -66.47 15.32 30.79
C LEU A 496 -67.26 15.85 29.59
N GLU A 497 -66.83 15.57 28.35
CA GLU A 497 -67.58 15.87 27.11
C GLU A 497 -69.02 15.35 27.23
N ARG A 498 -69.20 14.05 27.54
CA ARG A 498 -70.53 13.44 27.73
C ARG A 498 -71.32 13.95 28.94
N ALA A 499 -70.67 14.61 29.90
CA ALA A 499 -71.36 15.24 31.02
C ALA A 499 -71.86 16.63 30.64
N LEU A 500 -71.07 17.38 29.85
CA LEU A 500 -71.43 18.67 29.28
C LEU A 500 -72.53 18.52 28.22
N GLU A 501 -72.45 17.50 27.36
CA GLU A 501 -73.50 17.15 26.38
C GLU A 501 -74.85 16.98 27.09
N LYS A 502 -74.89 16.17 28.16
CA LYS A 502 -76.07 15.96 29.00
C LYS A 502 -76.54 17.21 29.72
N GLN A 503 -75.62 18.10 30.11
CA GLN A 503 -76.00 19.40 30.67
C GLN A 503 -76.68 20.27 29.60
N SER A 504 -76.18 20.28 28.35
CA SER A 504 -76.89 20.90 27.23
C SER A 504 -78.28 20.28 27.03
N GLU A 505 -78.38 18.95 26.89
CA GLU A 505 -79.67 18.24 26.76
C GLU A 505 -80.69 18.65 27.85
N THR A 506 -80.23 18.84 29.11
CA THR A 506 -81.10 19.31 30.20
C THR A 506 -81.42 20.81 30.16
N LEU A 507 -80.50 21.65 29.66
CA LEU A 507 -80.74 23.07 29.45
C LEU A 507 -81.72 23.30 28.30
N ASP A 508 -81.55 22.58 27.18
CA ASP A 508 -82.44 22.59 26.02
C ASP A 508 -83.87 22.22 26.47
N GLN A 509 -84.03 21.11 27.20
CA GLN A 509 -85.31 20.72 27.82
C GLN A 509 -85.90 21.76 28.79
N LEU A 510 -85.08 22.57 29.47
CA LEU A 510 -85.53 23.66 30.34
C LEU A 510 -85.93 24.89 29.53
N THR A 511 -85.23 25.20 28.44
CA THR A 511 -85.63 26.27 27.51
C THR A 511 -86.93 25.94 26.80
N ASP A 512 -87.15 24.69 26.37
CA ASP A 512 -88.42 24.25 25.79
C ASP A 512 -89.58 24.35 26.77
N LYS A 513 -89.38 23.97 28.04
CA LYS A 513 -90.38 24.19 29.11
C LYS A 513 -90.67 25.67 29.33
N ASN A 514 -89.66 26.53 29.32
CA ASN A 514 -89.83 27.97 29.44
C ASN A 514 -90.57 28.56 28.22
N ASN A 515 -90.22 28.13 27.01
CA ASN A 515 -90.91 28.49 25.76
C ASN A 515 -92.38 28.04 25.77
N GLN A 516 -92.69 26.89 26.37
CA GLN A 516 -94.06 26.42 26.55
C GLN A 516 -94.84 27.27 27.57
N ILE A 517 -94.25 27.57 28.73
CA ILE A 517 -94.83 28.49 29.74
C ILE A 517 -95.06 29.89 29.15
N LEU A 518 -94.19 30.36 28.25
CA LEU A 518 -94.38 31.64 27.55
C LEU A 518 -95.58 31.62 26.60
N LYS A 519 -95.83 30.52 25.88
CA LYS A 519 -97.05 30.34 25.07
C LYS A 519 -98.30 30.35 25.94
N GLU A 520 -98.33 29.54 27.00
CA GLU A 520 -99.44 29.47 27.95
C GLU A 520 -99.74 30.84 28.58
N LYS A 521 -98.68 31.61 28.91
CA LYS A 521 -98.80 32.99 29.39
C LYS A 521 -99.41 33.93 28.34
N ASP A 522 -99.07 33.78 27.07
CA ASP A 522 -99.60 34.62 25.99
C ASP A 522 -101.02 34.23 25.55
N GLU A 523 -101.38 32.95 25.68
CA GLU A 523 -102.75 32.44 25.62
C GLU A 523 -103.59 33.02 26.77
N LEU A 524 -103.09 33.01 28.01
CA LEU A 524 -103.75 33.62 29.18
C LEU A 524 -103.89 35.15 29.03
N LYS A 525 -102.90 35.86 28.48
CA LYS A 525 -103.06 37.28 28.10
C LYS A 525 -104.18 37.46 27.08
N SER A 526 -104.26 36.58 26.08
CA SER A 526 -105.29 36.65 25.03
C SER A 526 -106.70 36.43 25.61
N GLN A 527 -106.84 35.50 26.55
CA GLN A 527 -108.07 35.29 27.33
C GLN A 527 -108.41 36.50 28.22
N LEU A 528 -107.41 37.15 28.82
CA LEU A 528 -107.60 38.38 29.58
C LEU A 528 -108.08 39.54 28.68
N TYR A 529 -107.54 39.68 27.47
CA TYR A 529 -108.00 40.70 26.52
C TYR A 529 -109.45 40.48 26.05
N THR A 530 -109.87 39.23 25.80
CA THR A 530 -111.28 38.96 25.46
C THR A 530 -112.22 39.19 26.63
N ALA A 531 -111.82 38.83 27.87
CA ALA A 531 -112.58 39.16 29.08
C ALA A 531 -112.68 40.67 29.32
N LEU A 532 -111.60 41.44 29.10
CA LEU A 532 -111.62 42.90 29.17
C LEU A 532 -112.55 43.50 28.11
N GLN A 533 -112.57 42.96 26.88
CA GLN A 533 -113.51 43.41 25.84
C GLN A 533 -114.97 43.10 26.19
N GLN A 534 -115.25 41.99 26.87
CA GLN A 534 -116.59 41.69 27.41
C GLN A 534 -116.99 42.67 28.51
N ILE A 535 -116.10 43.00 29.45
CA ILE A 535 -116.32 44.03 30.48
C ILE A 535 -116.58 45.41 29.84
N GLU A 536 -115.84 45.76 28.78
CA GLU A 536 -116.00 47.01 28.05
C GLU A 536 -117.34 47.07 27.31
N ASN A 537 -117.87 45.94 26.84
CA ASN A 537 -119.20 45.85 26.25
C ASN A 537 -120.30 45.96 27.31
N LEU A 538 -120.18 45.25 28.44
CA LEU A 538 -121.11 45.36 29.57
C LEU A 538 -121.15 46.79 30.17
N ARG A 539 -120.03 47.52 30.13
CA ARG A 539 -119.98 48.95 30.49
C ARG A 539 -120.76 49.83 29.51
N LYS A 540 -120.70 49.55 28.20
CA LYS A 540 -121.50 50.25 27.20
C LYS A 540 -122.98 49.96 27.38
N GLU A 541 -123.36 48.69 27.57
CA GLU A 541 -124.75 48.30 27.88
C GLU A 541 -125.27 48.98 29.16
N LEU A 542 -124.45 49.07 30.21
CA LEU A 542 -124.78 49.81 31.43
C LEU A 542 -124.97 51.31 31.14
N ASN A 543 -124.10 51.93 30.34
CA ASN A 543 -124.24 53.33 29.94
C ASN A 543 -125.48 53.56 29.05
N ASP A 544 -125.85 52.62 28.19
CA ASP A 544 -127.08 52.65 27.41
C ASP A 544 -128.33 52.52 28.30
N VAL A 545 -128.25 51.76 29.40
CA VAL A 545 -129.31 51.69 30.42
C VAL A 545 -129.37 52.98 31.24
N LEU A 546 -128.22 53.55 31.62
CA LEU A 546 -128.14 54.82 32.35
C LEU A 546 -128.65 56.00 31.53
N THR A 547 -128.36 56.06 30.22
CA THR A 547 -128.89 57.10 29.33
C THR A 547 -130.38 56.92 29.05
N LYS A 548 -130.88 55.69 28.86
CA LYS A 548 -132.33 55.42 28.80
C LYS A 548 -133.04 55.83 30.10
N ARG A 549 -132.42 55.58 31.25
CA ARG A 549 -132.92 56.03 32.56
C ARG A 549 -132.89 57.55 32.69
N ALA A 550 -131.81 58.22 32.27
CA ALA A 550 -131.73 59.67 32.27
C ALA A 550 -132.82 60.30 31.38
N LEU A 551 -133.11 59.72 30.21
CA LEU A 551 -134.23 60.16 29.35
C LEU A 551 -135.60 59.94 30.01
N GLN A 552 -135.77 58.88 30.81
CA GLN A 552 -136.99 58.65 31.60
C GLN A 552 -137.11 59.63 32.79
N GLU A 553 -136.00 59.96 33.44
CA GLU A 553 -135.92 60.98 34.49
C GLU A 553 -136.14 62.38 33.91
N GLU A 554 -135.62 62.69 32.71
CA GLU A 554 -136.00 63.89 31.96
C GLU A 554 -137.48 63.88 31.53
N GLU A 555 -138.09 62.73 31.23
CA GLU A 555 -139.52 62.64 30.93
C GLU A 555 -140.40 62.87 32.17
N LEU A 556 -139.94 62.44 33.34
CA LEU A 556 -140.56 62.77 34.63
C LEU A 556 -140.37 64.26 34.91
N HIS A 557 -139.15 64.79 34.77
CA HIS A 557 -138.91 66.22 34.88
C HIS A 557 -139.70 67.04 33.85
N ARG A 558 -139.95 66.57 32.61
CA ARG A 558 -140.86 67.24 31.66
C ARG A 558 -142.34 67.21 32.07
N LYS A 559 -142.72 66.32 33.00
CA LYS A 559 -144.08 66.26 33.60
C LYS A 559 -144.15 67.11 34.88
N GLU A 560 -143.11 67.10 35.70
CA GLU A 560 -142.94 67.93 36.89
C GLU A 560 -142.73 69.40 36.54
N GLN A 561 -141.93 69.69 35.51
CA GLN A 561 -141.70 71.01 34.95
C GLN A 561 -143.01 71.59 34.40
N LYS A 562 -143.83 70.83 33.67
CA LYS A 562 -145.20 71.28 33.32
C LYS A 562 -146.10 71.57 34.52
N LEU A 563 -145.83 70.96 35.67
CA LEU A 563 -146.52 71.19 36.95
C LEU A 563 -145.91 72.39 37.74
N SER A 564 -144.66 72.75 37.41
CA SER A 564 -143.90 73.85 37.96
C SER A 564 -144.05 75.14 37.14
N ASP A 565 -143.99 75.08 35.81
CA ASP A 565 -144.20 76.19 34.88
C ASP A 565 -145.57 76.84 35.11
N VAL A 566 -146.61 76.02 35.30
CA VAL A 566 -147.97 76.45 35.68
C VAL A 566 -148.03 77.20 37.03
N LYS A 567 -146.97 77.17 37.83
CA LYS A 567 -146.84 77.87 39.13
C LYS A 567 -145.72 78.91 39.16
N ALA A 568 -144.74 78.83 38.26
CA ALA A 568 -143.54 79.67 38.20
C ALA A 568 -143.62 80.73 37.08
N HIS A 569 -144.39 80.50 36.01
CA HIS A 569 -144.76 81.58 35.06
C HIS A 569 -145.62 82.68 35.71
N GLN A 570 -146.11 82.47 36.94
CA GLN A 570 -146.99 83.40 37.65
C GLN A 570 -146.24 84.38 38.58
N ALA A 571 -144.92 84.28 38.71
CA ALA A 571 -144.13 85.13 39.61
C ALA A 571 -142.83 85.66 38.97
N ASP A 572 -141.70 85.00 39.20
CA ASP A 572 -140.40 85.68 39.23
C ASP A 572 -139.70 85.87 37.86
N LEU A 573 -140.39 85.51 36.76
CA LEU A 573 -140.05 85.96 35.40
C LEU A 573 -139.97 87.49 35.28
N GLU A 574 -140.67 88.23 36.16
CA GLU A 574 -140.63 89.69 36.19
C GLU A 574 -139.36 90.28 36.82
N LEU A 575 -138.56 89.47 37.55
CA LEU A 575 -137.45 89.97 38.36
C LEU A 575 -136.08 89.40 37.92
N GLU A 576 -135.93 88.08 37.85
CA GLU A 576 -134.60 87.44 37.67
C GLU A 576 -134.04 87.60 36.23
N VAL A 577 -134.90 87.96 35.27
CA VAL A 577 -134.53 88.27 33.88
C VAL A 577 -133.70 89.55 33.76
N LYS A 578 -133.78 90.51 34.70
CA LYS A 578 -132.97 91.73 34.66
C LYS A 578 -131.52 91.47 35.07
N ASP A 579 -131.32 90.91 36.25
CA ASP A 579 -129.98 90.85 36.86
C ASP A 579 -129.09 89.75 36.24
N SER A 580 -129.71 88.77 35.56
CA SER A 580 -129.00 87.72 34.82
C SER A 580 -128.38 88.21 33.49
N LEU A 581 -129.01 89.15 32.78
CA LEU A 581 -128.49 89.65 31.49
C LEU A 581 -127.12 90.34 31.64
N ASP A 582 -126.94 91.17 32.67
CA ASP A 582 -125.70 91.91 32.94
C ASP A 582 -124.56 91.03 33.49
N THR A 583 -124.84 89.79 33.88
CA THR A 583 -123.82 88.78 34.24
C THR A 583 -123.46 87.88 33.05
N ILE A 584 -124.45 87.47 32.25
CA ILE A 584 -124.25 86.63 31.06
C ILE A 584 -123.32 87.30 30.03
N GLN A 585 -123.50 88.59 29.73
CA GLN A 585 -122.66 89.28 28.73
C GLN A 585 -121.16 89.29 29.07
N ARG A 586 -120.79 89.19 30.36
CA ARG A 586 -119.38 89.12 30.80
C ARG A 586 -118.77 87.73 30.71
N LEU A 587 -119.58 86.67 30.78
CA LEU A 587 -119.12 85.30 30.60
C LEU A 587 -119.01 84.93 29.11
N GLU A 588 -119.88 85.48 28.27
CA GLU A 588 -119.83 85.28 26.82
C GLU A 588 -118.50 85.75 26.17
N SER A 589 -117.90 86.84 26.64
CA SER A 589 -116.65 87.37 26.08
C SER A 589 -115.45 86.48 26.41
N GLU A 590 -115.39 85.94 27.63
CA GLU A 590 -114.34 85.03 28.09
C GLU A 590 -114.41 83.68 27.34
N VAL A 591 -115.60 83.10 27.17
CA VAL A 591 -115.79 81.88 26.35
C VAL A 591 -115.34 82.09 24.90
N LYS A 592 -115.60 83.28 24.33
CA LYS A 592 -115.14 83.67 22.97
C LYS A 592 -113.62 83.90 22.90
N HIS A 593 -112.92 84.09 24.03
CA HIS A 593 -111.47 84.13 24.09
C HIS A 593 -110.88 82.71 24.17
N GLN A 594 -111.33 81.89 25.11
CA GLN A 594 -110.83 80.52 25.31
C GLN A 594 -111.02 79.62 24.08
N SER A 595 -112.13 79.78 23.36
CA SER A 595 -112.40 79.06 22.09
C SER A 595 -111.31 79.29 21.02
N LYS A 596 -110.71 80.49 20.97
CA LYS A 596 -109.63 80.80 20.00
C LYS A 596 -108.31 80.13 20.38
N ILE A 597 -107.96 80.12 21.65
CA ILE A 597 -106.75 79.44 22.15
C ILE A 597 -106.87 77.92 21.88
N GLN A 598 -108.06 77.34 22.10
CA GLN A 598 -108.29 75.91 21.85
C GLN A 598 -108.19 75.55 20.36
N SER A 599 -108.52 76.44 19.41
CA SER A 599 -108.35 76.17 17.98
C SER A 599 -106.89 76.25 17.54
N GLN A 600 -106.09 77.14 18.11
CA GLN A 600 -104.65 77.25 17.83
C GLN A 600 -103.89 76.00 18.29
N MET A 601 -104.07 75.55 19.54
CA MET A 601 -103.41 74.32 20.03
C MET A 601 -103.79 73.06 19.25
N LYS A 602 -104.99 73.00 18.65
CA LYS A 602 -105.40 71.89 17.77
C LYS A 602 -104.61 71.86 16.45
N ALA A 603 -104.29 73.03 15.89
CA ALA A 603 -103.47 73.13 14.68
C ALA A 603 -101.99 72.78 14.95
N GLU A 604 -101.43 73.30 16.05
CA GLU A 604 -100.07 72.98 16.49
C GLU A 604 -99.90 71.49 16.79
N LYS A 605 -100.91 70.86 17.43
CA LYS A 605 -100.92 69.41 17.64
C LYS A 605 -100.85 68.63 16.33
N ALA A 606 -101.64 69.01 15.32
CA ALA A 606 -101.66 68.31 14.03
C ALA A 606 -100.29 68.38 13.32
N HIS A 607 -99.63 69.54 13.35
CA HIS A 607 -98.29 69.72 12.80
C HIS A 607 -97.25 68.81 13.47
N LEU A 608 -97.28 68.71 14.81
CA LEU A 608 -96.40 67.81 15.56
C LEU A 608 -96.69 66.32 15.28
N GLU A 609 -97.95 65.95 15.07
CA GLU A 609 -98.32 64.59 14.67
C GLU A 609 -97.79 64.26 13.26
N GLU A 610 -97.83 65.21 12.30
CA GLU A 610 -97.26 65.05 10.96
C GLU A 610 -95.73 64.90 10.98
N GLU A 611 -95.00 65.77 11.68
CA GLU A 611 -93.55 65.68 11.88
C GLU A 611 -93.14 64.33 12.49
N ILE A 612 -93.90 63.82 13.46
CA ILE A 612 -93.68 62.49 14.05
C ILE A 612 -93.87 61.37 13.00
N THR A 613 -94.77 61.51 12.02
CA THR A 613 -94.84 60.52 10.92
C THR A 613 -93.66 60.62 9.96
N GLU A 614 -93.15 61.83 9.70
CA GLU A 614 -91.99 62.06 8.82
C GLU A 614 -90.72 61.49 9.44
N LEU A 615 -90.48 61.75 10.73
CA LEU A 615 -89.37 61.18 11.50
C LEU A 615 -89.44 59.65 11.61
N LYS A 616 -90.64 59.06 11.67
CA LYS A 616 -90.81 57.60 11.59
C LYS A 616 -90.50 57.06 10.18
N LYS A 617 -90.83 57.80 9.11
CA LYS A 617 -90.50 57.43 7.72
C LYS A 617 -88.99 57.53 7.45
N SER A 618 -88.29 58.55 7.98
CA SER A 618 -86.82 58.64 7.86
C SER A 618 -86.14 57.53 8.66
N GLN A 619 -86.49 57.35 9.95
CA GLN A 619 -85.93 56.27 10.77
C GLN A 619 -86.16 54.88 10.15
N GLY A 620 -87.25 54.68 9.42
CA GLY A 620 -87.50 53.47 8.63
C GLY A 620 -86.49 53.26 7.50
N ARG A 621 -86.13 54.32 6.76
CA ARG A 621 -85.11 54.29 5.69
C ARG A 621 -83.71 54.06 6.27
N ASP A 622 -83.37 54.76 7.35
CA ASP A 622 -82.07 54.65 8.01
C ASP A 622 -81.84 53.21 8.53
N LYS A 623 -82.89 52.55 9.05
CA LYS A 623 -82.86 51.14 9.45
C LYS A 623 -82.60 50.19 8.28
N VAL A 624 -83.17 50.45 7.10
CA VAL A 624 -82.90 49.64 5.89
C VAL A 624 -81.45 49.82 5.45
N GLN A 625 -80.96 51.05 5.35
CA GLN A 625 -79.56 51.33 4.99
C GLN A 625 -78.56 50.71 5.97
N LEU A 626 -78.86 50.70 7.27
CA LEU A 626 -78.03 50.02 8.27
C LEU A 626 -78.00 48.49 8.07
N LEU A 627 -79.09 47.87 7.64
CA LEU A 627 -79.13 46.43 7.31
C LEU A 627 -78.36 46.12 6.02
N GLU A 628 -78.52 46.93 4.98
CA GLU A 628 -77.76 46.84 3.72
C GLU A 628 -76.24 46.98 3.98
N MET A 629 -75.84 47.95 4.83
CA MET A 629 -74.45 48.09 5.28
C MET A 629 -73.98 46.90 6.12
N GLN A 630 -74.83 46.34 6.99
CA GLN A 630 -74.48 45.15 7.78
C GLN A 630 -74.27 43.91 6.89
N GLU A 631 -75.06 43.75 5.83
CA GLU A 631 -74.90 42.69 4.83
C GLU A 631 -73.63 42.90 3.98
N ALA A 632 -73.37 44.13 3.53
CA ALA A 632 -72.10 44.47 2.86
C ALA A 632 -70.88 44.17 3.75
N ILE A 633 -70.96 44.46 5.06
CA ILE A 633 -69.90 44.13 6.04
C ILE A 633 -69.74 42.61 6.20
N LYS A 634 -70.83 41.83 6.23
CA LYS A 634 -70.77 40.36 6.25
C LYS A 634 -70.08 39.82 5.00
N ASN A 635 -70.48 40.31 3.82
CA ASN A 635 -69.92 39.88 2.53
C ASN A 635 -68.44 40.24 2.39
N LEU A 636 -68.04 41.45 2.77
CA LEU A 636 -66.63 41.85 2.84
C LEU A 636 -65.83 41.04 3.87
N SER A 637 -66.44 40.65 4.99
CA SER A 637 -65.81 39.81 6.01
C SER A 637 -65.60 38.37 5.53
N ALA A 638 -66.55 37.80 4.76
CA ALA A 638 -66.41 36.51 4.12
C ALA A 638 -65.28 36.53 3.08
N ILE A 639 -65.27 37.52 2.18
CA ILE A 639 -64.18 37.71 1.19
C ILE A 639 -62.81 37.86 1.89
N ARG A 640 -62.75 38.59 3.02
CA ARG A 640 -61.52 38.71 3.82
C ARG A 640 -61.09 37.37 4.45
N ALA A 641 -62.03 36.54 4.90
CA ALA A 641 -61.74 35.20 5.40
C ALA A 641 -61.22 34.27 4.30
N ASP A 642 -61.84 34.28 3.11
CA ASP A 642 -61.40 33.49 1.95
C ASP A 642 -60.00 33.90 1.47
N LEU A 643 -59.71 35.21 1.46
CA LEU A 643 -58.37 35.72 1.12
C LEU A 643 -57.34 35.34 2.20
N ALA A 644 -57.71 35.35 3.48
CA ALA A 644 -56.84 34.89 4.56
C ALA A 644 -56.57 33.38 4.49
N ASN A 645 -57.58 32.57 4.16
CA ASN A 645 -57.45 31.13 3.94
C ASN A 645 -56.51 30.84 2.77
N LYS A 646 -56.74 31.48 1.61
CA LYS A 646 -55.87 31.35 0.42
C LYS A 646 -54.43 31.81 0.70
N LEU A 647 -54.24 32.88 1.48
CA LEU A 647 -52.91 33.32 1.91
C LEU A 647 -52.24 32.27 2.81
N ALA A 648 -52.98 31.63 3.73
CA ALA A 648 -52.48 30.56 4.59
C ALA A 648 -52.21 29.25 3.82
N GLU A 649 -52.92 28.99 2.73
CA GLU A 649 -52.68 27.88 1.79
C GLU A 649 -51.41 28.14 0.97
N GLU A 650 -51.28 29.32 0.37
CA GLU A 650 -50.04 29.77 -0.29
C GLU A 650 -48.83 29.71 0.65
N GLN A 651 -48.96 30.14 1.90
CA GLN A 651 -47.87 30.04 2.88
C GLN A 651 -47.54 28.60 3.26
N ARG A 652 -48.51 27.67 3.25
CA ARG A 652 -48.26 26.23 3.44
C ARG A 652 -47.55 25.63 2.22
N ALA A 653 -48.07 25.86 1.02
CA ALA A 653 -47.47 25.41 -0.24
C ALA A 653 -46.04 25.95 -0.42
N ARG A 654 -45.78 27.22 -0.08
CA ARG A 654 -44.42 27.80 -0.10
C ARG A 654 -43.47 27.13 0.89
N LYS A 655 -43.94 26.80 2.11
CA LYS A 655 -43.13 26.06 3.10
C LYS A 655 -42.84 24.63 2.63
N GLU A 656 -43.81 23.98 2.00
CA GLU A 656 -43.65 22.65 1.41
C GLU A 656 -42.69 22.65 0.21
N VAL A 657 -42.80 23.61 -0.70
CA VAL A 657 -41.84 23.81 -1.80
C VAL A 657 -40.44 24.13 -1.27
N LEU A 658 -40.30 24.98 -0.25
CA LEU A 658 -39.01 25.25 0.38
C LEU A 658 -38.42 24.02 1.07
N LYS A 659 -39.25 23.18 1.70
CA LYS A 659 -38.82 21.89 2.26
C LYS A 659 -38.36 20.95 1.14
N ASN A 660 -39.15 20.78 0.08
CA ASN A 660 -38.82 19.90 -1.04
C ASN A 660 -37.56 20.38 -1.77
N LEU A 661 -37.32 21.70 -1.88
CA LEU A 661 -36.07 22.26 -2.39
C LEU A 661 -34.87 22.01 -1.44
N ALA A 662 -35.07 22.04 -0.13
CA ALA A 662 -34.02 21.69 0.84
C ALA A 662 -33.69 20.18 0.78
N ASP A 663 -34.71 19.32 0.74
CA ASP A 663 -34.58 17.86 0.62
C ASP A 663 -33.88 17.49 -0.70
N LEU A 664 -34.32 18.06 -1.84
CA LEU A 664 -33.64 17.91 -3.13
C LEU A 664 -32.21 18.43 -3.09
N LYS A 665 -31.92 19.54 -2.39
CA LYS A 665 -30.55 20.05 -2.25
C LYS A 665 -29.68 19.13 -1.39
N THR A 666 -30.23 18.45 -0.37
CA THR A 666 -29.50 17.39 0.34
C THR A 666 -29.31 16.14 -0.51
N GLN A 667 -30.29 15.78 -1.34
CA GLN A 667 -30.17 14.66 -2.26
C GLN A 667 -29.10 14.91 -3.33
N VAL A 668 -29.10 16.10 -3.96
CA VAL A 668 -28.06 16.52 -4.92
C VAL A 668 -26.69 16.46 -4.25
N LYS A 669 -26.51 17.04 -3.06
CA LYS A 669 -25.25 16.91 -2.30
C LYS A 669 -24.81 15.45 -2.09
N SER A 670 -25.71 14.57 -1.66
CA SER A 670 -25.36 13.15 -1.50
C SER A 670 -25.00 12.46 -2.82
N ARG A 671 -25.55 12.92 -3.97
CA ARG A 671 -25.15 12.45 -5.30
C ARG A 671 -23.82 13.05 -5.75
N ASP A 672 -23.56 14.32 -5.44
CA ASP A 672 -22.27 14.97 -5.68
C ASP A 672 -21.17 14.22 -4.89
N GLU A 673 -21.42 13.95 -3.60
CA GLU A 673 -20.57 13.16 -2.70
C GLU A 673 -20.38 11.71 -3.21
N GLU A 674 -21.43 11.02 -3.67
CA GLU A 674 -21.32 9.73 -4.36
C GLU A 674 -20.41 9.84 -5.60
N THR A 675 -20.62 10.84 -6.47
CA THR A 675 -19.78 11.02 -7.66
C THR A 675 -18.34 11.36 -7.32
N ASP A 676 -18.07 12.13 -6.27
CA ASP A 676 -16.72 12.40 -5.79
C ASP A 676 -16.05 11.12 -5.28
N THR A 677 -16.77 10.25 -4.54
CA THR A 677 -16.21 8.94 -4.14
C THR A 677 -15.88 8.08 -5.36
N ILE A 678 -16.77 7.98 -6.35
CA ILE A 678 -16.54 7.26 -7.61
C ILE A 678 -15.34 7.87 -8.37
N ILE A 679 -15.23 9.20 -8.42
CA ILE A 679 -14.10 9.90 -9.04
C ILE A 679 -12.79 9.62 -8.28
N THR A 680 -12.79 9.53 -6.95
CA THR A 680 -11.59 9.12 -6.18
C THR A 680 -11.23 7.66 -6.39
N GLN A 681 -12.21 6.76 -6.52
CA GLN A 681 -11.97 5.35 -6.83
C GLN A 681 -11.40 5.19 -8.24
N LEU A 682 -11.99 5.83 -9.26
CA LEU A 682 -11.48 5.79 -10.64
C LEU A 682 -10.08 6.42 -10.76
N LYS A 683 -9.76 7.44 -9.96
CA LYS A 683 -8.38 7.96 -9.83
C LYS A 683 -7.46 6.91 -9.21
N LEU A 684 -7.87 6.25 -8.12
CA LEU A 684 -7.08 5.20 -7.47
C LEU A 684 -6.82 4.02 -8.41
N GLU A 685 -7.83 3.54 -9.14
CA GLU A 685 -7.73 2.46 -10.12
C GLU A 685 -6.80 2.83 -11.28
N ARG A 686 -6.96 4.04 -11.85
CA ARG A 686 -6.02 4.59 -12.84
C ARG A 686 -4.59 4.66 -12.30
N ASP A 687 -4.42 5.09 -11.05
CA ASP A 687 -3.11 5.28 -10.42
C ASP A 687 -2.51 3.95 -9.92
N VAL A 688 -3.31 2.88 -9.81
CA VAL A 688 -2.84 1.48 -9.74
C VAL A 688 -2.35 1.04 -11.12
N HIS A 689 -3.18 1.13 -12.16
CA HIS A 689 -2.80 0.72 -13.51
C HIS A 689 -1.59 1.48 -14.07
N GLN A 690 -1.42 2.76 -13.72
CA GLN A 690 -0.23 3.54 -14.05
C GLN A 690 1.04 2.95 -13.42
N ARG A 691 0.98 2.53 -12.14
CA ARG A 691 2.08 1.84 -11.47
C ARG A 691 2.32 0.45 -12.04
N GLU A 692 1.27 -0.33 -12.31
CA GLU A 692 1.40 -1.64 -12.97
C GLU A 692 2.07 -1.52 -14.35
N LEU A 693 1.78 -0.47 -15.11
CA LEU A 693 2.44 -0.16 -16.39
C LEU A 693 3.89 0.28 -16.20
N GLU A 694 4.23 1.04 -15.15
CA GLU A 694 5.59 1.44 -14.80
C GLU A 694 6.43 0.24 -14.29
N ASP A 695 5.84 -0.65 -13.50
CA ASP A 695 6.44 -1.91 -13.03
C ASP A 695 6.65 -2.89 -14.19
N LEU A 696 5.67 -3.05 -15.09
CA LEU A 696 5.85 -3.84 -16.31
C LEU A 696 6.89 -3.23 -17.26
N THR A 697 6.95 -1.89 -17.37
CA THR A 697 7.93 -1.20 -18.20
C THR A 697 9.34 -1.31 -17.62
N SER A 698 9.52 -1.15 -16.31
CA SER A 698 10.81 -1.30 -15.64
C SER A 698 11.27 -2.76 -15.59
N SER A 699 10.35 -3.70 -15.40
CA SER A 699 10.61 -5.15 -15.53
C SER A 699 11.08 -5.49 -16.94
N LEU A 700 10.37 -5.04 -17.98
CA LEU A 700 10.74 -5.21 -19.39
C LEU A 700 12.08 -4.55 -19.71
N GLN A 701 12.36 -3.36 -19.18
CA GLN A 701 13.68 -2.73 -19.29
C GLN A 701 14.76 -3.57 -18.60
N SER A 702 14.50 -4.15 -17.42
CA SER A 702 15.45 -5.03 -16.73
C SER A 702 15.71 -6.34 -17.50
N VAL A 703 14.68 -6.91 -18.13
CA VAL A 703 14.83 -8.09 -18.99
C VAL A 703 15.60 -7.73 -20.25
N LYS A 704 15.35 -6.55 -20.84
CA LYS A 704 16.12 -6.05 -21.97
C LYS A 704 17.59 -5.80 -21.61
N THR A 705 17.90 -5.17 -20.47
CA THR A 705 19.30 -4.96 -20.05
C THR A 705 20.00 -6.27 -19.69
N LYS A 706 19.32 -7.22 -19.05
CA LYS A 706 19.84 -8.59 -18.84
C LYS A 706 20.09 -9.32 -20.16
N HIS A 707 19.20 -9.19 -21.15
CA HIS A 707 19.40 -9.80 -22.47
C HIS A 707 20.56 -9.15 -23.23
N GLU A 708 20.68 -7.81 -23.18
CA GLU A 708 21.79 -7.04 -23.73
C GLU A 708 23.13 -7.42 -23.05
N GLN A 709 23.15 -7.59 -21.73
CA GLN A 709 24.29 -8.09 -20.96
C GLN A 709 24.65 -9.53 -21.37
N ASN A 710 23.69 -10.45 -21.43
CA ASN A 710 23.91 -11.82 -21.89
C ASN A 710 24.45 -11.88 -23.32
N ILE A 711 23.99 -11.00 -24.23
CA ILE A 711 24.53 -10.87 -25.59
C ILE A 711 25.97 -10.33 -25.54
N GLN A 712 26.26 -9.32 -24.73
CA GLN A 712 27.61 -8.77 -24.59
C GLN A 712 28.58 -9.79 -23.99
N GLU A 713 28.16 -10.59 -23.02
CA GLU A 713 28.93 -11.69 -22.42
C GLU A 713 29.13 -12.84 -23.41
N LEU A 714 28.09 -13.27 -24.14
CA LEU A 714 28.20 -14.27 -25.20
C LEU A 714 29.14 -13.81 -26.32
N MET A 715 29.08 -12.54 -26.71
CA MET A 715 30.02 -11.94 -27.67
C MET A 715 31.44 -11.82 -27.10
N LYS A 716 31.60 -11.69 -25.78
CA LYS A 716 32.90 -11.71 -25.09
C LYS A 716 33.48 -13.13 -25.04
N HIS A 717 32.63 -14.14 -24.84
CA HIS A 717 32.96 -15.57 -24.96
C HIS A 717 33.38 -15.91 -26.40
N PHE A 718 32.57 -15.62 -27.41
CA PHE A 718 32.94 -15.88 -28.81
C PHE A 718 34.23 -15.13 -29.24
N ARG A 719 34.48 -13.91 -28.70
CA ARG A 719 35.77 -13.22 -28.91
C ARG A 719 36.93 -13.94 -28.22
N LYS A 720 36.74 -14.44 -26.99
CA LYS A 720 37.74 -15.21 -26.25
C LYS A 720 38.05 -16.53 -26.98
N GLU A 721 37.04 -17.33 -27.29
CA GLU A 721 37.16 -18.57 -28.07
C GLU A 721 37.82 -18.34 -29.42
N LYS A 722 37.44 -17.28 -30.15
CA LYS A 722 38.11 -16.90 -31.40
C LYS A 722 39.59 -16.55 -31.16
N SER A 723 39.91 -15.77 -30.13
CA SER A 723 41.30 -15.43 -29.81
C SER A 723 42.12 -16.65 -29.38
N GLU A 724 41.49 -17.61 -28.71
CA GLU A 724 42.07 -18.88 -28.31
C GLU A 724 42.29 -19.80 -29.52
N ALA A 725 41.33 -19.91 -30.43
CA ALA A 725 41.50 -20.61 -31.71
C ALA A 725 42.61 -19.95 -32.57
N GLU A 726 42.67 -18.62 -32.61
CA GLU A 726 43.76 -17.89 -33.28
C GLU A 726 45.12 -18.09 -32.57
N ASN A 727 45.15 -18.28 -31.24
CA ASN A 727 46.35 -18.66 -30.50
C ASN A 727 46.79 -20.08 -30.90
N HIS A 728 45.90 -21.07 -30.89
CA HIS A 728 46.19 -22.45 -31.32
C HIS A 728 46.65 -22.50 -32.80
N ILE A 729 46.03 -21.72 -33.69
CA ILE A 729 46.47 -21.60 -35.09
C ILE A 729 47.86 -20.94 -35.17
N ARG A 730 48.24 -20.08 -34.22
CA ARG A 730 49.59 -19.48 -34.15
C ARG A 730 50.62 -20.46 -33.56
N THR A 731 50.30 -21.28 -32.56
CA THR A 731 51.22 -22.31 -32.05
C THR A 731 51.43 -23.42 -33.08
N LEU A 732 50.36 -23.97 -33.66
CA LEU A 732 50.43 -24.96 -34.76
C LEU A 732 51.23 -24.46 -35.97
N LYS A 733 51.23 -23.15 -36.24
CA LYS A 733 52.09 -22.54 -37.27
C LYS A 733 53.55 -22.45 -36.86
N ALA A 734 53.86 -22.18 -35.59
CA ALA A 734 55.21 -22.19 -35.05
C ALA A 734 55.78 -23.62 -35.03
N GLU A 735 55.04 -24.57 -34.46
CA GLU A 735 55.32 -26.01 -34.47
C GLU A 735 55.57 -26.51 -35.91
N SER A 736 54.69 -26.16 -36.85
CA SER A 736 54.88 -26.52 -38.27
C SER A 736 56.07 -25.81 -38.95
N ILE A 737 56.62 -24.72 -38.40
CA ILE A 737 57.87 -24.10 -38.86
C ILE A 737 59.08 -24.81 -38.23
N GLU A 738 58.98 -25.20 -36.96
CA GLU A 738 59.98 -26.00 -36.25
C GLU A 738 60.13 -27.39 -36.90
N ASP A 739 59.04 -28.09 -37.20
CA ASP A 739 59.02 -29.32 -38.00
C ASP A 739 59.66 -29.15 -39.38
N LYS A 740 59.39 -28.02 -40.06
CA LYS A 740 60.05 -27.72 -41.35
C LYS A 740 61.54 -27.47 -41.18
N ASN A 741 62.00 -27.08 -40.00
CA ASN A 741 63.41 -26.84 -39.70
C ASN A 741 64.12 -28.12 -39.21
N THR A 742 63.51 -28.94 -38.36
CA THR A 742 64.01 -30.29 -38.01
C THR A 742 64.09 -31.15 -39.28
N ALA A 743 63.05 -31.14 -40.12
CA ALA A 743 63.06 -31.83 -41.41
C ALA A 743 64.07 -31.27 -42.43
N LYS A 744 64.56 -30.01 -42.29
CA LYS A 744 65.74 -29.52 -43.04
C LYS A 744 67.03 -30.08 -42.44
N VAL A 745 67.19 -30.00 -41.12
CA VAL A 745 68.37 -30.51 -40.40
C VAL A 745 68.57 -32.00 -40.68
N HIS A 746 67.50 -32.81 -40.59
CA HIS A 746 67.54 -34.23 -40.92
C HIS A 746 67.84 -34.50 -42.40
N ARG A 747 67.35 -33.66 -43.34
CA ARG A 747 67.77 -33.76 -44.76
C ARG A 747 69.26 -33.46 -44.93
N CYS A 748 69.79 -32.41 -44.30
CA CYS A 748 71.22 -32.09 -44.36
C CYS A 748 72.09 -33.14 -43.62
N GLN A 749 71.56 -33.83 -42.60
CA GLN A 749 72.22 -34.98 -41.98
C GLN A 749 72.23 -36.19 -42.92
N LEU A 750 71.09 -36.52 -43.53
CA LEU A 750 70.97 -37.60 -44.51
C LEU A 750 71.87 -37.36 -45.74
N GLU A 751 71.96 -36.12 -46.21
CA GLU A 751 72.81 -35.71 -47.33
C GLU A 751 74.31 -35.77 -46.98
N LYS A 752 74.69 -35.42 -45.74
CA LYS A 752 76.05 -35.66 -45.23
C LYS A 752 76.37 -37.15 -45.18
N VAL A 753 75.49 -37.98 -44.61
CA VAL A 753 75.67 -39.44 -44.57
C VAL A 753 75.74 -40.03 -45.98
N LYS A 754 74.88 -39.58 -46.90
CA LYS A 754 74.94 -39.96 -48.31
C LYS A 754 76.31 -39.62 -48.90
N SER A 755 76.81 -38.40 -48.72
CA SER A 755 78.14 -37.99 -49.20
C SER A 755 79.30 -38.78 -48.56
N GLN A 756 79.08 -39.45 -47.42
CA GLN A 756 80.05 -40.36 -46.80
C GLN A 756 79.93 -41.76 -47.41
N CYS A 757 78.73 -42.27 -47.65
CA CYS A 757 78.50 -43.52 -48.38
C CYS A 757 79.02 -43.43 -49.83
N ASP A 758 78.78 -42.31 -50.52
CA ASP A 758 79.26 -42.06 -51.88
C ASP A 758 80.81 -42.10 -51.90
N ARG A 759 81.49 -41.41 -50.97
CA ARG A 759 82.96 -41.46 -50.81
C ARG A 759 83.50 -42.85 -50.44
N LEU A 760 82.87 -43.56 -49.51
CA LEU A 760 83.26 -44.94 -49.16
C LEU A 760 83.06 -45.89 -50.36
N THR A 761 82.11 -45.60 -51.25
CA THR A 761 81.91 -46.35 -52.51
C THR A 761 83.01 -46.01 -53.51
N GLU A 762 83.40 -44.75 -53.65
CA GLU A 762 84.56 -44.34 -54.46
C GLU A 762 85.86 -45.00 -53.96
N GLU A 763 86.15 -44.92 -52.65
CA GLU A 763 87.28 -45.59 -52.00
C GLU A 763 87.25 -47.12 -52.21
N LEU A 764 86.08 -47.76 -52.10
CA LEU A 764 85.93 -49.19 -52.37
C LEU A 764 86.23 -49.51 -53.84
N THR A 765 85.69 -48.75 -54.81
CA THR A 765 85.98 -48.99 -56.23
C THR A 765 87.44 -48.71 -56.59
N GLN A 766 88.11 -47.76 -55.93
CA GLN A 766 89.55 -47.56 -56.07
C GLN A 766 90.32 -48.78 -55.56
N ASN A 767 90.02 -49.26 -54.35
CA ASN A 767 90.62 -50.46 -53.78
C ASN A 767 90.38 -51.70 -54.66
N GLU A 768 89.17 -51.88 -55.21
CA GLU A 768 88.91 -52.93 -56.20
C GLU A 768 89.75 -52.78 -57.45
N ASN A 769 89.92 -51.56 -57.98
CA ASN A 769 90.72 -51.29 -59.17
C ASN A 769 92.22 -51.50 -58.94
N GLU A 770 92.72 -51.23 -57.74
CA GLU A 770 94.08 -51.56 -57.33
C GLU A 770 94.26 -53.07 -57.13
N ASN A 771 93.27 -53.77 -56.57
CA ASN A 771 93.23 -55.23 -56.48
C ASN A 771 93.16 -55.89 -57.88
N ARG A 772 92.39 -55.33 -58.83
CA ARG A 772 92.39 -55.72 -60.25
C ARG A 772 93.78 -55.56 -60.87
N LYS A 773 94.46 -54.42 -60.66
CA LYS A 773 95.84 -54.19 -61.12
C LYS A 773 96.84 -55.18 -60.49
N LEU A 774 96.68 -55.52 -59.21
CA LEU A 774 97.52 -56.52 -58.53
C LEU A 774 97.28 -57.94 -59.08
N LYS A 775 96.02 -58.31 -59.36
CA LYS A 775 95.68 -59.59 -60.01
C LYS A 775 96.25 -59.71 -61.42
N LEU A 776 96.24 -58.62 -62.20
CA LEU A 776 96.89 -58.59 -63.52
C LEU A 776 98.41 -58.73 -63.43
N LYS A 777 99.06 -58.09 -62.44
CA LYS A 777 100.50 -58.29 -62.17
C LYS A 777 100.82 -59.71 -61.73
N TYR A 778 99.99 -60.30 -60.87
CA TYR A 778 100.12 -61.69 -60.43
C TYR A 778 99.97 -62.67 -61.60
N GLN A 779 98.99 -62.46 -62.48
CA GLN A 779 98.80 -63.27 -63.68
C GLN A 779 100.03 -63.17 -64.62
N ALA A 780 100.51 -61.96 -64.91
CA ALA A 780 101.70 -61.78 -65.75
C ALA A 780 102.97 -62.44 -65.17
N LEU A 781 103.12 -62.46 -63.83
CA LEU A 781 104.19 -63.21 -63.17
C LEU A 781 103.99 -64.72 -63.25
N LYS A 782 102.76 -65.22 -63.17
CA LYS A 782 102.43 -66.64 -63.37
C LYS A 782 102.72 -67.07 -64.81
N ASP A 783 102.34 -66.27 -65.79
CA ASP A 783 102.56 -66.55 -67.21
C ASP A 783 104.09 -66.62 -67.52
N GLN A 784 104.87 -65.68 -66.95
CA GLN A 784 106.35 -65.71 -67.05
C GLN A 784 106.99 -66.94 -66.37
N LEU A 785 106.42 -67.44 -65.28
CA LEU A 785 106.88 -68.68 -64.65
C LEU A 785 106.54 -69.92 -65.50
N GLU A 786 105.36 -69.96 -66.12
CA GLU A 786 105.03 -71.03 -67.07
C GLU A 786 105.88 -71.00 -68.33
N GLU A 787 106.29 -69.81 -68.83
CA GLU A 787 107.27 -69.69 -69.91
C GLU A 787 108.64 -70.23 -69.49
N LYS A 788 109.09 -69.94 -68.26
CA LYS A 788 110.33 -70.51 -67.70
C LYS A 788 110.28 -72.03 -67.57
N GLU A 789 109.15 -72.58 -67.11
CA GLU A 789 108.92 -74.02 -66.99
C GLU A 789 108.93 -74.71 -68.37
N LYS A 790 108.29 -74.10 -69.39
CA LYS A 790 108.34 -74.57 -70.79
C LYS A 790 109.77 -74.53 -71.35
N HIS A 791 110.56 -73.51 -71.03
CA HIS A 791 111.98 -73.46 -71.42
C HIS A 791 112.79 -74.60 -70.80
N ILE A 792 112.64 -74.88 -69.50
CA ILE A 792 113.34 -75.98 -68.82
C ILE A 792 112.94 -77.33 -69.44
N SER A 793 111.65 -77.56 -69.68
CA SER A 793 111.15 -78.79 -70.34
C SER A 793 111.78 -79.00 -71.73
N ASN A 794 111.92 -77.94 -72.52
CA ASN A 794 112.58 -78.01 -73.84
C ASN A 794 114.08 -78.33 -73.73
N GLU A 795 114.78 -77.79 -72.73
CA GLU A 795 116.19 -78.10 -72.45
C GLU A 795 116.37 -79.55 -71.97
N GLU A 796 115.47 -80.06 -71.11
CA GLU A 796 115.45 -81.47 -70.68
C GLU A 796 115.17 -82.45 -71.84
N GLU A 797 114.33 -82.09 -72.81
CA GLU A 797 114.18 -82.87 -74.04
C GLU A 797 115.43 -82.80 -74.95
N HIS A 798 116.10 -81.65 -75.05
CA HIS A 798 117.35 -81.55 -75.80
C HIS A 798 118.45 -82.42 -75.16
N LEU A 799 118.55 -82.44 -73.83
CA LEU A 799 119.48 -83.30 -73.11
C LEU A 799 119.18 -84.78 -73.36
N ARG A 800 117.91 -85.21 -73.29
CA ARG A 800 117.51 -86.60 -73.62
C ARG A 800 117.90 -87.02 -75.04
N ARG A 801 117.64 -86.20 -76.06
CA ARG A 801 118.04 -86.48 -77.45
C ARG A 801 119.56 -86.63 -77.60
N MET A 802 120.35 -85.86 -76.85
CA MET A 802 121.81 -85.96 -76.87
C MET A 802 122.30 -87.21 -76.11
N GLU A 803 121.65 -87.58 -75.02
CA GLU A 803 121.91 -88.81 -74.24
C GLU A 803 121.63 -90.07 -75.10
N GLU A 804 120.53 -90.07 -75.86
CA GLU A 804 120.17 -91.11 -76.82
C GLU A 804 121.21 -91.26 -77.94
N ALA A 805 121.66 -90.15 -78.53
CA ALA A 805 122.74 -90.16 -79.52
C ALA A 805 124.08 -90.67 -78.94
N ARG A 806 124.39 -90.33 -77.68
CA ARG A 806 125.57 -90.82 -76.95
C ARG A 806 125.51 -92.34 -76.73
N LEU A 807 124.33 -92.89 -76.46
CA LEU A 807 124.12 -94.34 -76.35
C LEU A 807 124.31 -95.04 -77.70
N GLN A 808 123.72 -94.50 -78.78
CA GLN A 808 123.87 -95.07 -80.14
C GLN A 808 125.34 -95.14 -80.59
N LEU A 809 126.15 -94.11 -80.30
CA LEU A 809 127.60 -94.11 -80.57
C LEU A 809 128.36 -95.13 -79.69
N LYS A 810 127.90 -95.36 -78.45
CA LYS A 810 128.50 -96.36 -77.56
C LYS A 810 128.26 -97.78 -78.08
N ASP A 811 127.05 -98.08 -78.55
CA ASP A 811 126.71 -99.40 -79.07
C ASP A 811 127.47 -99.70 -80.38
N GLN A 812 127.69 -98.68 -81.23
CA GLN A 812 128.52 -98.80 -82.44
C GLN A 812 129.99 -99.13 -82.12
N LEU A 813 130.58 -98.52 -81.08
CA LEU A 813 131.93 -98.88 -80.60
C LEU A 813 131.97 -100.32 -80.09
N LEU A 814 130.96 -100.74 -79.33
CA LEU A 814 130.87 -102.09 -78.75
C LEU A 814 130.82 -103.18 -79.85
N CYS A 815 130.09 -102.94 -80.94
CA CYS A 815 130.14 -103.82 -82.12
C CYS A 815 131.57 -103.96 -82.69
N LEU A 816 132.25 -102.83 -82.93
CA LEU A 816 133.62 -102.82 -83.48
C LEU A 816 134.65 -103.49 -82.55
N GLU A 817 134.46 -103.40 -81.23
CA GLU A 817 135.28 -104.12 -80.25
C GLU A 817 135.07 -105.64 -80.37
N THR A 818 133.81 -106.11 -80.44
CA THR A 818 133.53 -107.56 -80.61
C THR A 818 134.02 -108.13 -81.95
N GLU A 819 134.03 -107.34 -83.03
CA GLU A 819 134.62 -107.74 -84.30
C GLU A 819 136.15 -107.92 -84.20
N GLN A 820 136.84 -107.04 -83.47
CA GLN A 820 138.30 -107.16 -83.24
C GLN A 820 138.64 -108.36 -82.34
N GLU A 821 137.90 -108.61 -81.26
CA GLU A 821 138.08 -109.79 -80.41
C GLU A 821 137.87 -111.10 -81.20
N SER A 822 136.86 -111.13 -82.09
CA SER A 822 136.58 -112.27 -82.96
C SER A 822 137.75 -112.59 -83.90
N ILE A 823 138.32 -111.57 -84.55
CA ILE A 823 139.47 -111.72 -85.46
C ILE A 823 140.70 -112.26 -84.71
N LEU A 824 141.02 -111.70 -83.55
CA LEU A 824 142.13 -112.17 -82.70
C LEU A 824 141.91 -113.61 -82.22
N GLY A 825 140.67 -113.97 -81.89
CA GLY A 825 140.27 -115.32 -81.48
C GLY A 825 140.28 -116.38 -82.59
N VAL A 826 140.37 -116.00 -83.87
CA VAL A 826 140.63 -116.91 -85.00
C VAL A 826 142.14 -117.12 -85.18
N ILE A 827 142.91 -116.03 -85.25
CA ILE A 827 144.37 -116.06 -85.43
C ILE A 827 145.05 -116.93 -84.35
N GLY A 828 144.61 -116.83 -83.10
CA GLY A 828 145.13 -117.66 -82.00
C GLY A 828 144.94 -119.17 -82.21
N LYS A 829 143.85 -119.61 -82.85
CA LYS A 829 143.56 -121.04 -83.08
C LYS A 829 144.39 -121.61 -84.23
N GLU A 830 144.69 -120.81 -85.24
CA GLU A 830 145.48 -121.22 -86.39
C GLU A 830 146.98 -121.36 -86.03
N ILE A 831 147.48 -120.49 -85.14
CA ILE A 831 148.80 -120.66 -84.50
C ILE A 831 148.85 -121.97 -83.70
N ASP A 832 147.83 -122.24 -82.89
CA ASP A 832 147.76 -123.43 -82.04
C ASP A 832 147.58 -124.76 -82.83
N ALA A 833 147.12 -124.68 -84.08
CA ALA A 833 147.11 -125.78 -85.04
C ALA A 833 148.48 -125.99 -85.72
N ALA A 834 149.18 -124.92 -86.08
CA ALA A 834 150.55 -124.99 -86.59
C ALA A 834 151.54 -125.56 -85.56
N CYS A 835 151.40 -125.18 -84.29
CA CYS A 835 152.27 -125.68 -83.21
C CYS A 835 152.15 -127.20 -82.96
N LYS A 836 151.06 -127.86 -83.39
CA LYS A 836 150.82 -129.30 -83.18
C LYS A 836 151.27 -130.18 -84.35
N THR A 837 151.57 -129.62 -85.51
CA THR A 837 151.92 -130.38 -86.72
C THR A 837 153.43 -130.46 -87.01
N PHE A 838 154.26 -129.70 -86.29
CA PHE A 838 155.72 -129.64 -86.50
C PHE A 838 156.59 -130.49 -85.54
N SER A 839 156.02 -131.48 -84.84
CA SER A 839 156.77 -132.35 -83.92
C SER A 839 156.73 -133.84 -84.28
N ARG A 840 157.87 -134.38 -84.76
CA ARG A 840 158.15 -135.79 -85.21
C ARG A 840 157.43 -136.15 -86.54
N ASP A 841 158.15 -136.52 -87.59
CA ASP A 841 158.92 -137.78 -87.66
C ASP A 841 160.26 -137.69 -88.42
N SER A 842 160.87 -138.83 -88.76
CA SER A 842 162.28 -138.98 -89.17
C SER A 842 162.57 -140.22 -90.05
N MET A 843 163.83 -140.35 -90.53
CA MET A 843 164.44 -141.49 -91.24
C MET A 843 164.09 -141.79 -92.73
N GLU A 844 164.95 -141.24 -93.60
CA GLU A 844 165.67 -141.93 -94.69
C GLU A 844 164.98 -142.64 -95.90
N LYS A 845 165.37 -142.16 -97.10
CA LYS A 845 165.54 -142.82 -98.43
C LYS A 845 164.47 -142.69 -99.55
N LEU A 846 164.81 -141.80 -100.50
CA LEU A 846 164.84 -142.00 -101.98
C LEU A 846 163.60 -141.74 -102.90
N LYS A 847 163.70 -140.63 -103.67
CA LYS A 847 163.87 -140.62 -105.15
C LYS A 847 162.68 -140.88 -106.11
N VAL A 848 161.91 -139.81 -106.38
CA VAL A 848 161.67 -139.22 -107.75
C VAL A 848 161.69 -137.67 -107.61
N PHE A 849 162.29 -137.21 -106.52
CA PHE A 849 161.80 -136.09 -105.73
C PHE A 849 163.01 -135.27 -105.29
N SER A 850 163.69 -134.77 -106.32
CA SER A 850 164.98 -134.11 -106.27
C SER A 850 165.12 -133.36 -107.58
N SER A 851 164.62 -132.12 -107.63
CA SER A 851 164.88 -131.16 -108.70
C SER A 851 166.32 -130.60 -108.56
N SER A 852 167.27 -131.54 -108.46
CA SER A 852 168.74 -131.52 -108.29
C SER A 852 169.45 -131.54 -106.90
N PRO A 853 168.89 -131.20 -105.70
CA PRO A 853 167.50 -131.41 -105.27
C PRO A 853 166.43 -130.30 -105.36
N ASP A 854 166.61 -128.98 -105.48
CA ASP A 854 167.75 -128.04 -105.37
C ASP A 854 167.18 -126.60 -105.38
N ILE A 855 167.98 -125.59 -105.74
CA ILE A 855 167.64 -124.52 -106.72
C ILE A 855 166.48 -123.56 -106.37
N ASN A 856 166.68 -122.24 -106.38
CA ASN A 856 167.92 -121.49 -106.59
C ASN A 856 167.80 -120.09 -105.99
N TYR A 857 168.95 -119.41 -105.87
CA TYR A 857 169.07 -118.18 -105.07
C TYR A 857 168.65 -118.48 -103.61
N ASP A 858 169.34 -119.50 -103.05
CA ASP A 858 169.31 -120.04 -101.68
C ASP A 858 169.36 -118.97 -100.57
N PRO A 859 169.13 -119.25 -99.26
CA PRO A 859 169.01 -118.21 -98.24
C PRO A 859 170.14 -117.15 -98.14
N HIS A 860 171.36 -117.39 -98.64
CA HIS A 860 172.38 -116.34 -98.76
C HIS A 860 172.38 -115.68 -100.16
N ARG A 861 172.18 -116.43 -101.24
CA ARG A 861 172.01 -115.84 -102.60
C ARG A 861 170.64 -115.20 -102.81
N TRP A 862 169.65 -115.45 -101.95
CA TRP A 862 168.45 -114.64 -101.72
C TRP A 862 168.80 -113.27 -101.15
N LEU A 863 170.04 -113.05 -100.72
CA LEU A 863 170.61 -111.74 -100.42
C LEU A 863 171.79 -111.44 -101.37
N ALA A 864 171.66 -111.96 -102.59
CA ALA A 864 172.14 -111.47 -103.89
C ALA A 864 171.04 -111.66 -104.96
N GLU A 865 169.76 -111.78 -104.55
CA GLU A 865 168.57 -111.85 -105.42
C GLU A 865 167.30 -111.31 -104.72
N SER A 866 167.35 -111.01 -103.42
CA SER A 866 166.81 -109.82 -102.73
C SER A 866 167.97 -108.97 -102.18
N LYS A 867 169.12 -109.06 -102.85
CA LYS A 867 170.16 -108.03 -103.02
C LYS A 867 170.72 -108.07 -104.46
N THR A 868 169.98 -108.73 -105.37
CA THR A 868 169.74 -108.32 -106.77
C THR A 868 168.24 -108.39 -107.12
N LYS A 869 167.35 -108.42 -106.10
CA LYS A 869 166.01 -107.78 -106.09
C LYS A 869 165.79 -106.87 -104.87
N LEU A 870 166.81 -106.64 -104.03
CA LEU A 870 167.07 -105.35 -103.34
C LEU A 870 168.47 -104.79 -103.71
N GLN A 871 169.06 -105.29 -104.80
CA GLN A 871 169.78 -104.47 -105.77
C GLN A 871 169.16 -104.62 -107.17
N TRP A 872 167.96 -105.20 -107.30
CA TRP A 872 167.09 -104.83 -108.42
C TRP A 872 165.98 -103.97 -107.85
N LEU A 873 165.09 -104.38 -106.94
CA LEU A 873 164.33 -103.36 -106.17
C LEU A 873 165.19 -102.49 -105.21
N CYS A 874 166.54 -102.44 -105.33
CA CYS A 874 167.34 -101.23 -105.04
C CYS A 874 168.46 -100.87 -106.06
N GLU A 875 168.56 -101.49 -107.26
CA GLU A 875 168.97 -100.72 -108.45
C GLU A 875 167.68 -100.21 -109.11
N GLU A 876 166.80 -100.97 -109.75
CA GLU A 876 165.36 -100.62 -109.94
C GLU A 876 164.62 -99.88 -108.76
N LEU A 877 165.07 -99.83 -107.48
CA LEU A 877 164.75 -98.66 -106.59
C LEU A 877 165.80 -97.52 -106.55
N LYS A 878 167.12 -97.68 -106.58
CA LYS A 878 168.05 -96.57 -106.94
C LYS A 878 167.94 -96.11 -108.40
N GLU A 879 166.99 -96.59 -109.18
CA GLU A 879 166.88 -96.46 -110.64
C GLU A 879 165.42 -96.29 -111.03
N ARG A 880 164.44 -96.70 -110.20
CA ARG A 880 163.29 -95.82 -109.96
C ARG A 880 163.75 -94.52 -109.34
N GLU A 881 164.63 -94.52 -108.32
CA GLU A 881 165.15 -93.32 -107.65
C GLU A 881 166.37 -92.70 -108.37
N ASN A 882 166.96 -93.29 -109.41
CA ASN A 882 167.85 -92.56 -110.36
C ASN A 882 167.14 -92.21 -111.66
N ARG A 883 166.13 -92.94 -112.14
CA ARG A 883 165.23 -92.37 -113.14
C ARG A 883 164.35 -91.30 -112.49
N GLU A 884 164.08 -91.34 -111.18
CA GLU A 884 163.42 -90.30 -110.38
C GLU A 884 164.41 -89.30 -109.78
N LYS A 885 165.68 -89.58 -109.50
CA LYS A 885 166.68 -88.51 -109.31
C LYS A 885 167.00 -87.84 -110.64
N ASN A 886 166.96 -88.53 -111.78
CA ASN A 886 167.11 -87.90 -113.09
C ASN A 886 165.82 -87.18 -113.52
N LEU A 887 164.62 -87.69 -113.24
CA LEU A 887 163.36 -86.97 -113.49
C LEU A 887 163.14 -85.87 -112.45
N ARG A 888 163.52 -86.02 -111.17
CA ARG A 888 163.57 -84.93 -110.18
C ARG A 888 164.70 -83.96 -110.51
N HIS A 889 165.84 -84.38 -111.07
CA HIS A 889 166.91 -83.47 -111.49
C HIS A 889 166.58 -82.80 -112.82
N GLN A 890 165.80 -83.41 -113.71
CA GLN A 890 165.20 -82.76 -114.89
C GLN A 890 164.03 -81.85 -114.48
N LEU A 891 163.21 -82.21 -113.50
CA LEU A 891 162.13 -81.37 -112.96
C LEU A 891 162.71 -80.26 -112.08
N ILE A 892 163.85 -80.48 -111.40
CA ILE A 892 164.67 -79.44 -110.77
C ILE A 892 165.38 -78.61 -111.84
N LEU A 893 165.90 -79.18 -112.94
CA LEU A 893 166.53 -78.40 -114.02
C LEU A 893 165.49 -77.55 -114.75
N CYS A 894 164.30 -78.07 -115.03
CA CYS A 894 163.18 -77.31 -115.57
C CYS A 894 162.61 -76.33 -114.54
N ARG A 895 162.58 -76.65 -113.24
CA ARG A 895 162.26 -75.68 -112.18
C ARG A 895 163.35 -74.62 -112.01
N GLN A 896 164.62 -74.94 -112.25
CA GLN A 896 165.75 -74.02 -112.17
C GLN A 896 165.84 -73.20 -113.45
N GLN A 897 165.48 -73.73 -114.61
CA GLN A 897 165.24 -72.95 -115.83
C GLN A 897 164.06 -72.00 -115.62
N LEU A 898 162.94 -72.46 -115.06
CA LEU A 898 161.84 -71.57 -114.64
C LEU A 898 162.29 -70.55 -113.58
N ARG A 899 163.11 -70.95 -112.60
CA ARG A 899 163.60 -70.07 -111.52
C ARG A 899 164.58 -69.02 -112.04
N ASN A 900 165.53 -69.40 -112.89
CA ASN A 900 166.42 -68.50 -113.60
C ASN A 900 165.63 -67.60 -114.58
N MET A 901 164.52 -68.07 -115.16
CA MET A 901 163.62 -67.23 -115.96
C MET A 901 162.82 -66.24 -115.11
N THR A 902 162.50 -66.56 -113.84
CA THR A 902 162.00 -65.56 -112.87
C THR A 902 163.10 -64.65 -112.35
N GLU A 903 164.30 -65.14 -112.05
CA GLU A 903 165.46 -64.31 -111.64
C GLU A 903 165.87 -63.36 -112.77
N ASN A 904 165.75 -63.76 -114.04
CA ASN A 904 165.88 -62.86 -115.19
C ASN A 904 164.73 -61.83 -115.26
N LYS A 905 163.48 -62.22 -114.98
CA LYS A 905 162.32 -61.31 -114.93
C LYS A 905 162.34 -60.34 -113.74
N GLU A 906 162.98 -60.71 -112.64
CA GLU A 906 163.07 -59.89 -111.43
C GLU A 906 164.37 -59.06 -111.42
N SER A 907 165.44 -59.52 -112.08
CA SER A 907 166.59 -58.66 -112.42
C SER A 907 166.28 -57.67 -113.54
N GLU A 908 165.34 -57.96 -114.45
CA GLU A 908 164.71 -56.94 -115.31
C GLU A 908 164.01 -55.85 -114.46
N LEU A 909 163.32 -56.21 -113.36
CA LEU A 909 162.72 -55.24 -112.44
C LEU A 909 163.76 -54.46 -111.62
N GLN A 910 164.81 -55.13 -111.12
CA GLN A 910 165.90 -54.48 -110.38
C GLN A 910 166.74 -53.54 -111.27
N CYS A 911 166.97 -53.89 -112.53
CA CYS A 911 167.67 -53.02 -113.49
C CYS A 911 166.87 -51.73 -113.78
N LEU A 912 165.54 -51.78 -113.69
CA LEU A 912 164.67 -50.60 -113.76
C LEU A 912 164.69 -49.78 -112.45
N PHE A 913 164.76 -50.41 -111.28
CA PHE A 913 165.08 -49.69 -110.03
C PHE A 913 166.45 -48.99 -110.11
N GLU A 914 167.48 -49.67 -110.61
CA GLU A 914 168.81 -49.12 -110.89
C GLU A 914 168.79 -47.96 -111.91
N GLN A 915 167.72 -47.81 -112.69
CA GLN A 915 167.51 -46.70 -113.62
C GLN A 915 166.77 -45.53 -112.97
N ILE A 916 165.92 -45.80 -111.96
CA ILE A 916 165.35 -44.79 -111.05
C ILE A 916 166.46 -44.23 -110.15
N GLU A 917 167.26 -45.10 -109.50
CA GLU A 917 168.38 -44.70 -108.64
C GLU A 917 169.42 -43.88 -109.40
N ARG A 918 169.71 -44.17 -110.67
CA ARG A 918 170.61 -43.31 -111.49
C ARG A 918 170.01 -41.95 -111.83
N GLN A 919 168.68 -41.82 -111.88
CA GLN A 919 168.02 -40.52 -112.06
C GLN A 919 167.96 -39.74 -110.74
N GLU A 920 167.83 -40.41 -109.60
CA GLU A 920 167.97 -39.81 -108.26
C GLU A 920 169.43 -39.38 -107.99
N GLN A 921 170.41 -40.25 -108.23
CA GLN A 921 171.84 -39.92 -108.11
C GLN A 921 172.24 -38.78 -109.05
N LEU A 922 171.69 -38.69 -110.27
CA LEU A 922 171.92 -37.53 -111.13
C LEU A 922 171.10 -36.28 -110.75
N LEU A 923 170.12 -36.36 -109.84
CA LEU A 923 169.55 -35.20 -109.16
C LEU A 923 170.33 -34.85 -107.88
N GLU A 924 171.01 -35.81 -107.25
CA GLU A 924 171.75 -35.64 -106.00
C GLU A 924 173.25 -35.33 -106.16
N GLU A 925 173.90 -35.72 -107.27
CA GLU A 925 175.14 -35.11 -107.79
C GLU A 925 174.84 -33.83 -108.60
N ILE A 926 173.55 -33.57 -108.84
CA ILE A 926 173.00 -32.24 -109.14
C ILE A 926 172.40 -31.60 -107.87
N HIS A 927 172.81 -32.08 -106.67
CA HIS A 927 173.68 -31.20 -105.90
C HIS A 927 175.06 -31.17 -106.59
N GLN A 928 175.33 -30.22 -107.50
CA GLN A 928 175.15 -28.80 -107.17
C GLN A 928 175.35 -28.61 -105.66
N GLU A 929 176.52 -28.92 -105.14
CA GLU A 929 177.57 -27.92 -104.90
C GLU A 929 177.17 -26.41 -105.06
N LYS A 930 175.94 -25.90 -104.86
CA LYS A 930 175.09 -25.66 -103.64
C LYS A 930 175.18 -26.56 -102.41
N ARG A 931 175.70 -27.79 -102.50
CA ARG A 931 176.48 -28.41 -101.41
C ARG A 931 177.74 -27.57 -101.05
N ALA A 932 177.96 -26.45 -101.76
CA ALA A 932 178.87 -25.33 -101.50
C ALA A 932 178.17 -23.93 -101.61
N LEU A 933 176.86 -23.84 -101.28
CA LEU A 933 176.12 -22.61 -100.92
C LEU A 933 175.14 -22.92 -99.77
#